data_AF-A0AAW8NBH8-F1
#
_entry.id   AF-A0AAW8NBH8-F1
#
_cell.length_a   1.000
_cell.length_b   1.000
_cell.length_c   1.000
_cell.angle_alpha   90.00
_cell.angle_beta   90.00
_cell.angle_gamma   90.00
#
_symmetry.space_group_name_H-M   'P 1'
#
loop_
_entity.id
_entity.type
_entity.pdbx_description
1 polymer ?
#
loop_
_entity_poly.entity_id
_entity_poly.type
_entity_poly.pdbx_seq_one_letter_code
_entity_poly.pdbx_strand_id
1 'polypeptide(L)'
;MAIEINGKQADAAPRPGQCLRTFLREQGNFGVKKGCDGGDCGACTVHVDGTPVHSCIYPAVRAEGRAVTTIEGLASTAGGAADLHPVQQQFMERQGFQCGFCTAGMVMTAATFDDAQKENLPRNLKGNLCRCTGYRAISDAVCGHAGHPDPRGQGSGIAGAGQPDPEPGRLGDDVPAPASRAVVTGTARYTLDVPADELQGLLHLKLLRSPHAHARVLSINTGAALEVPGVVAVFTHQDAPEQLFSTAQHELFTDDPDDTRVLDDVVRFRGQRVAAVVAETVAAAEAGVRALDVEYQELPAVFSPQEALQPGAPLVHGEKDGTVSRISRPGQNVVAELHSELGSVAEGFAAADFIHEQTYQTQRVQHVALETHAAIASVDSEGRLQVRTSSQVPFLVRRTLCRVFGLPEEQVHVLAGRVGGGFGGKQEVLTEDIVALAALRLGRPVQLELTRTEQFTATTTRHPFTIRLKAGASVDGRLTALELDVLTNTGAYGNHGPGVMFHGCGESLAVYRCGNKKVDAHAMYTNTVPAGAFRGYGLSQMIFAIESAMDELAAGIGMDPFEFRRRNMVREGDQMLSTQPDPEEDVHYGSYGLDQCLGLVRDALARGRERYRAAGLDELGPEWLTGEGTALSMIDTVPPRGHFAHSRLRLLPDGTYQADVGTAEFGNGTTTVHAQLAATALSTEAAKVAVRQSDTDLVEHDTGAFGSAGTVVAGKATLAAAEELAVRIRAFAAGIRQTQASACVLAGDAVVCDGTSVPLAELAQAAADAGVELAAEGRWGGTPRSVAFNVHGFRVAVNRGTGELKILQSVQAADAGVVVNPRQCRGQIEGGIAQAIGAALYEEVAVDDAGRVTTDILRQYHIPTFADVPRSEVYFADTNDKLGPLGAKSMSESPFNPVAPALANAIRNATGVRFASLPIARDKVYLGLKEAGLVPNLQRSAT
;
A
#
# COMPACT_ATOMS: atom_id res chain seq x y z
N MET A 1 -11.63 -30.84 30.22
CA MET A 1 -10.20 -30.67 30.54
C MET A 1 -9.80 -29.30 30.02
N ALA A 2 -8.97 -28.53 30.74
CA ALA A 2 -8.56 -27.21 30.27
C ALA A 2 -7.72 -27.33 28.98
N ILE A 3 -7.67 -26.26 28.19
CA ILE A 3 -6.81 -26.17 27.00
C ILE A 3 -5.39 -25.88 27.48
N GLU A 4 -4.39 -26.59 26.95
CA GLU A 4 -2.99 -26.26 27.21
C GLU A 4 -2.49 -25.33 26.08
N ILE A 5 -2.08 -24.11 26.41
CA ILE A 5 -1.56 -23.12 25.47
C ILE A 5 -0.08 -22.92 25.74
N ASN A 6 0.78 -23.21 24.76
CA ASN A 6 2.24 -23.04 24.86
C ASN A 6 2.84 -23.68 26.14
N GLY A 7 2.38 -24.88 26.51
CA GLY A 7 2.84 -25.60 27.70
C GLY A 7 2.21 -25.16 29.03
N LYS A 8 1.24 -24.22 29.01
CA LYS A 8 0.56 -23.71 30.20
C LYS A 8 -0.94 -23.97 30.13
N GLN A 9 -1.57 -24.31 31.24
CA GLN A 9 -3.04 -24.44 31.28
C GLN A 9 -3.69 -23.07 31.12
N ALA A 10 -4.73 -22.99 30.29
CA ALA A 10 -5.49 -21.76 30.10
C ALA A 10 -6.20 -21.32 31.39
N ASP A 11 -6.28 -20.01 31.61
CA ASP A 11 -6.86 -19.40 32.81
C ASP A 11 -8.40 -19.34 32.77
N ALA A 12 -8.99 -19.62 31.61
CA ALA A 12 -10.43 -19.62 31.39
C ALA A 12 -10.90 -20.80 30.53
N ALA A 13 -12.19 -21.13 30.63
CA ALA A 13 -12.85 -22.05 29.71
C ALA A 13 -13.43 -21.29 28.49
N PRO A 14 -13.45 -21.89 27.29
CA PRO A 14 -14.09 -21.28 26.13
C PRO A 14 -15.58 -21.01 26.33
N ARG A 15 -16.05 -19.87 25.82
CA ARG A 15 -17.50 -19.54 25.80
C ARG A 15 -18.21 -20.20 24.62
N PRO A 16 -19.53 -20.47 24.70
CA PRO A 16 -20.30 -20.97 23.56
C PRO A 16 -20.15 -20.08 22.32
N GLY A 17 -19.91 -20.70 21.15
CA GLY A 17 -19.75 -19.99 19.88
C GLY A 17 -18.41 -19.28 19.68
N GLN A 18 -17.50 -19.31 20.66
CA GLN A 18 -16.19 -18.68 20.54
C GLN A 18 -15.26 -19.47 19.61
N CYS A 19 -14.59 -18.79 18.67
CA CYS A 19 -13.52 -19.40 17.88
C CYS A 19 -12.20 -19.40 18.64
N LEU A 20 -11.33 -20.35 18.32
CA LEU A 20 -10.05 -20.57 19.00
C LEU A 20 -9.15 -19.33 18.92
N ARG A 21 -9.13 -18.61 17.79
CA ARG A 21 -8.38 -17.35 17.67
C ARG A 21 -8.76 -16.35 18.76
N THR A 22 -10.05 -16.07 18.89
CA THR A 22 -10.55 -15.08 19.85
C THR A 22 -10.22 -15.51 21.28
N PHE A 23 -10.41 -16.80 21.59
CA PHE A 23 -10.03 -17.36 22.88
C PHE A 23 -8.53 -17.17 23.17
N LEU A 24 -7.64 -17.56 22.25
CA LEU A 24 -6.18 -17.43 22.43
C LEU A 24 -5.72 -15.98 22.65
N ARG A 25 -6.32 -15.03 21.93
CA ARG A 25 -6.04 -13.59 22.09
C ARG A 25 -6.50 -13.06 23.44
N GLU A 26 -7.65 -13.49 23.93
CA GLU A 26 -8.12 -13.16 25.29
C GLU A 26 -7.23 -13.75 26.39
N GLN A 27 -6.47 -14.81 26.08
CA GLN A 27 -5.42 -15.36 26.96
C GLN A 27 -4.05 -14.68 26.74
N GLY A 28 -3.98 -13.57 26.00
CA GLY A 28 -2.76 -12.77 25.79
C GLY A 28 -1.86 -13.18 24.62
N ASN A 29 -2.27 -14.13 23.77
CA ASN A 29 -1.47 -14.61 22.63
C ASN A 29 -1.76 -13.78 21.37
N PHE A 30 -1.22 -12.56 21.33
CA PHE A 30 -1.45 -11.60 20.25
C PHE A 30 -0.75 -11.95 18.93
N GLY A 31 0.21 -12.86 18.92
CA GLY A 31 0.82 -13.42 17.71
C GLY A 31 -0.19 -14.12 16.80
N VAL A 32 -1.34 -14.54 17.35
CA VAL A 32 -2.48 -15.05 16.58
C VAL A 32 -3.28 -13.87 16.00
N LYS A 33 -3.10 -13.59 14.72
CA LYS A 33 -3.67 -12.40 14.06
C LYS A 33 -5.11 -12.60 13.59
N LYS A 34 -5.93 -11.55 13.61
CA LYS A 34 -7.26 -11.49 13.00
C LYS A 34 -7.18 -10.78 11.65
N GLY A 35 -7.66 -11.41 10.58
CA GLY A 35 -7.55 -10.84 9.22
C GLY A 35 -8.80 -11.00 8.37
N CYS A 36 -9.13 -12.24 7.96
CA CYS A 36 -10.27 -12.50 7.08
C CYS A 36 -11.55 -12.99 7.77
N ASP A 37 -11.45 -13.57 8.97
CA ASP A 37 -12.51 -14.31 9.67
C ASP A 37 -13.15 -15.51 8.92
N GLY A 38 -12.84 -15.74 7.64
CA GLY A 38 -13.39 -16.83 6.81
C GLY A 38 -12.49 -18.05 6.64
N GLY A 39 -11.28 -18.05 7.21
CA GLY A 39 -10.29 -19.13 7.03
C GLY A 39 -9.54 -19.07 5.69
N ASP A 40 -9.55 -17.93 4.99
CA ASP A 40 -8.93 -17.78 3.67
C ASP A 40 -7.50 -17.23 3.71
N CYS A 41 -7.12 -16.44 4.72
CA CYS A 41 -5.83 -15.72 4.74
C CYS A 41 -4.69 -16.39 5.52
N GLY A 42 -4.98 -17.33 6.41
CA GLY A 42 -3.97 -18.08 7.18
C GLY A 42 -3.22 -17.30 8.26
N ALA A 43 -3.45 -15.99 8.43
CA ALA A 43 -2.76 -15.17 9.44
C ALA A 43 -2.98 -15.63 10.89
N CYS A 44 -4.05 -16.37 11.15
CA CYS A 44 -4.43 -16.91 12.46
C CYS A 44 -3.93 -18.34 12.72
N THR A 45 -3.03 -18.88 11.90
CA THR A 45 -2.63 -20.29 12.00
C THR A 45 -1.96 -20.60 13.33
N VAL A 46 -2.39 -21.68 13.97
CA VAL A 46 -1.82 -22.25 15.21
C VAL A 46 -1.72 -23.77 15.05
N HIS A 47 -0.96 -24.44 15.90
CA HIS A 47 -0.96 -25.91 15.94
C HIS A 47 -1.91 -26.40 17.03
N VAL A 48 -2.77 -27.37 16.72
CA VAL A 48 -3.54 -28.13 17.70
C VAL A 48 -3.03 -29.57 17.63
N ASP A 49 -2.45 -30.06 18.73
CA ASP A 49 -1.75 -31.35 18.80
C ASP A 49 -0.72 -31.51 17.65
N GLY A 50 0.06 -30.45 17.39
CA GLY A 50 1.05 -30.39 16.31
C GLY A 50 0.49 -30.19 14.89
N THR A 51 -0.83 -30.19 14.70
CA THR A 51 -1.46 -30.01 13.38
C THR A 51 -1.80 -28.54 13.13
N PRO A 52 -1.36 -27.92 12.01
CA PRO A 52 -1.68 -26.54 11.70
C PRO A 52 -3.16 -26.37 11.33
N VAL A 53 -3.83 -25.42 11.97
CA VAL A 53 -5.24 -25.10 11.73
C VAL A 53 -5.47 -23.59 11.68
N HIS A 54 -6.44 -23.17 10.86
CA HIS A 54 -6.91 -21.79 10.86
C HIS A 54 -7.82 -21.56 12.08
N SER A 55 -7.27 -20.98 13.15
CA SER A 55 -7.97 -20.85 14.44
C SER A 55 -9.25 -20.00 14.41
N CYS A 56 -9.45 -19.18 13.37
CA CYS A 56 -10.67 -18.39 13.19
C CYS A 56 -11.93 -19.22 12.90
N ILE A 57 -11.78 -20.39 12.29
CA ILE A 57 -12.87 -21.32 11.96
C ILE A 57 -12.84 -22.58 12.81
N TYR A 58 -11.95 -22.64 13.81
CA TYR A 58 -11.85 -23.73 14.76
C TYR A 58 -12.66 -23.37 16.02
N PRO A 59 -13.73 -24.11 16.38
CA PRO A 59 -14.47 -23.85 17.63
C PRO A 59 -13.57 -24.05 18.84
N ALA A 60 -13.45 -23.06 19.72
CA ALA A 60 -12.53 -23.11 20.86
C ALA A 60 -12.80 -24.30 21.79
N VAL A 61 -14.07 -24.66 22.00
CA VAL A 61 -14.49 -25.84 22.78
C VAL A 61 -13.91 -27.16 22.28
N ARG A 62 -13.55 -27.27 20.98
CA ARG A 62 -12.93 -28.50 20.44
C ARG A 62 -11.46 -28.66 20.84
N ALA A 63 -10.84 -27.61 21.35
CA ALA A 63 -9.47 -27.62 21.84
C ALA A 63 -9.36 -28.05 23.32
N GLU A 64 -10.48 -28.27 24.01
CA GLU A 64 -10.47 -28.74 25.41
C GLU A 64 -9.71 -30.07 25.54
N GLY A 65 -8.74 -30.12 26.47
CA GLY A 65 -7.87 -31.28 26.67
C GLY A 65 -6.82 -31.49 25.58
N ARG A 66 -6.62 -30.53 24.68
CA ARG A 66 -5.60 -30.54 23.63
C ARG A 66 -4.49 -29.54 23.90
N ALA A 67 -3.33 -29.79 23.29
CA ALA A 67 -2.22 -28.85 23.29
C ALA A 67 -2.33 -27.89 22.09
N VAL A 68 -2.20 -26.59 22.35
CA VAL A 68 -2.22 -25.53 21.35
C VAL A 68 -0.90 -24.79 21.38
N THR A 69 -0.17 -24.81 20.27
CA THR A 69 1.06 -24.03 20.09
C THR A 69 0.77 -22.83 19.20
N THR A 70 1.08 -21.64 19.68
CA THR A 70 1.07 -20.39 18.91
C THR A 70 2.49 -20.02 18.50
N ILE A 71 2.65 -18.91 17.77
CA ILE A 71 3.97 -18.45 17.33
C ILE A 71 4.91 -18.12 18.51
N GLU A 72 4.34 -17.69 19.63
CA GLU A 72 5.04 -17.40 20.88
C GLU A 72 5.63 -18.66 21.52
N GLY A 73 4.96 -19.81 21.38
CA GLY A 73 5.44 -21.09 21.91
C GLY A 73 6.33 -21.89 20.95
N LEU A 74 6.39 -21.52 19.67
CA LEU A 74 7.00 -22.36 18.62
C LEU A 74 8.47 -22.71 18.88
N ALA A 75 9.26 -21.80 19.45
CA ALA A 75 10.69 -22.07 19.73
C ALA A 75 10.88 -23.31 20.62
N SER A 76 9.97 -23.53 21.57
CA SER A 76 10.02 -24.68 22.50
C SER A 76 9.83 -26.04 21.82
N THR A 77 9.29 -26.08 20.60
CA THR A 77 9.07 -27.34 19.87
C THR A 77 10.31 -27.83 19.11
N ALA A 78 11.36 -27.01 18.99
CA ALA A 78 12.55 -27.32 18.19
C ALA A 78 13.55 -28.27 18.88
N GLY A 79 13.33 -28.64 20.14
CA GLY A 79 14.20 -29.53 20.92
C GLY A 79 15.56 -28.92 21.25
N GLY A 80 15.72 -28.38 22.47
CA GLY A 80 16.99 -27.80 22.96
C GLY A 80 16.81 -26.45 23.65
N ALA A 81 17.91 -25.77 23.97
CA ALA A 81 17.94 -24.42 24.55
C ALA A 81 17.92 -23.30 23.48
N ALA A 82 17.33 -23.55 22.30
CA ALA A 82 17.35 -22.60 21.20
C ALA A 82 16.35 -21.45 21.40
N ASP A 83 16.80 -20.20 21.22
CA ASP A 83 15.99 -19.00 21.40
C ASP A 83 14.94 -18.76 20.29
N LEU A 84 15.02 -19.48 19.17
CA LEU A 84 14.12 -19.42 18.02
C LEU A 84 13.97 -20.80 17.39
N HIS A 85 12.79 -21.09 16.83
CA HIS A 85 12.60 -22.24 15.93
C HIS A 85 13.39 -22.03 14.62
N PRO A 86 13.93 -23.07 13.96
CA PRO A 86 14.67 -22.92 12.71
C PRO A 86 13.95 -22.11 11.63
N VAL A 87 12.64 -22.31 11.47
CA VAL A 87 11.82 -21.53 10.51
C VAL A 87 11.70 -20.06 10.91
N GLN A 88 11.64 -19.73 12.22
CA GLN A 88 11.66 -18.33 12.67
C GLN A 88 13.00 -17.68 12.32
N GLN A 89 14.11 -18.39 12.56
CA GLN A 89 15.45 -17.93 12.20
C GLN A 89 15.58 -17.71 10.70
N GLN A 90 15.11 -18.64 9.87
CA GLN A 90 15.14 -18.50 8.41
C GLN A 90 14.33 -17.28 7.90
N PHE A 91 13.12 -17.06 8.44
CA PHE A 91 12.32 -15.87 8.10
C PHE A 91 13.00 -14.57 8.53
N MET A 92 13.72 -14.59 9.66
CA MET A 92 14.49 -13.44 10.14
C MET A 92 15.69 -13.16 9.22
N GLU A 93 16.50 -14.17 8.91
CA GLU A 93 17.71 -14.05 8.08
C GLU A 93 17.40 -13.66 6.63
N ARG A 94 16.30 -14.18 6.07
CA ARG A 94 15.88 -13.90 4.69
C ARG A 94 14.92 -12.73 4.55
N GLN A 95 14.52 -12.10 5.66
CA GLN A 95 13.44 -11.12 5.72
C GLN A 95 12.21 -11.61 4.94
N GLY A 96 11.70 -12.78 5.30
CA GLY A 96 10.49 -13.38 4.73
C GLY A 96 9.20 -12.62 5.06
N PHE A 97 9.28 -11.31 5.30
CA PHE A 97 8.20 -10.44 5.74
C PHE A 97 8.43 -8.99 5.30
N GLN A 98 7.36 -8.19 5.37
CA GLN A 98 7.39 -6.73 5.27
C GLN A 98 6.56 -6.15 6.43
N CYS A 99 5.23 -5.97 6.26
CA CYS A 99 4.37 -5.51 7.36
C CYS A 99 4.41 -6.47 8.55
N GLY A 100 4.60 -7.76 8.28
CA GLY A 100 4.76 -8.81 9.30
C GLY A 100 3.45 -9.46 9.74
N PHE A 101 2.29 -8.96 9.29
CA PHE A 101 1.00 -9.37 9.84
C PHE A 101 0.65 -10.84 9.49
N CYS A 102 1.00 -11.30 8.29
CA CYS A 102 0.82 -12.71 7.91
C CYS A 102 1.92 -13.63 8.44
N THR A 103 3.04 -13.08 8.93
CA THR A 103 4.27 -13.84 9.16
C THR A 103 4.09 -14.93 10.19
N ALA A 104 3.41 -14.65 11.31
CA ALA A 104 3.12 -15.67 12.32
C ALA A 104 2.39 -16.88 11.70
N GLY A 105 1.32 -16.63 10.95
CA GLY A 105 0.58 -17.70 10.28
C GLY A 105 1.40 -18.48 9.24
N MET A 106 2.25 -17.79 8.49
CA MET A 106 3.17 -18.41 7.52
C MET A 106 4.22 -19.29 8.19
N VAL A 107 4.87 -18.79 9.24
CA VAL A 107 5.88 -19.52 10.01
C VAL A 107 5.25 -20.75 10.66
N MET A 108 4.08 -20.61 11.29
CA MET A 108 3.38 -21.74 11.89
C MET A 108 3.03 -22.80 10.85
N THR A 109 2.63 -22.41 9.63
CA THR A 109 2.35 -23.38 8.57
C THR A 109 3.63 -24.06 8.07
N ALA A 110 4.67 -23.30 7.78
CA ALA A 110 5.92 -23.81 7.24
C ALA A 110 6.73 -24.65 8.25
N ALA A 111 6.54 -24.42 9.56
CA ALA A 111 7.18 -25.19 10.62
C ALA A 111 6.82 -26.68 10.61
N THR A 112 5.73 -27.07 9.93
CA THR A 112 5.30 -28.47 9.80
C THR A 112 5.67 -29.09 8.45
N PHE A 113 6.42 -28.38 7.60
CA PHE A 113 6.75 -28.88 6.26
C PHE A 113 7.89 -29.91 6.28
N ASP A 114 7.63 -31.05 5.65
CA ASP A 114 8.69 -31.94 5.16
C ASP A 114 9.30 -31.43 3.84
N ASP A 115 10.29 -32.16 3.31
CA ASP A 115 10.99 -31.75 2.09
C ASP A 115 10.09 -31.82 0.84
N ALA A 116 9.18 -32.81 0.75
CA ALA A 116 8.23 -32.90 -0.35
C ALA A 116 7.22 -31.73 -0.34
N GLN A 117 6.84 -31.25 0.85
CA GLN A 117 5.98 -30.08 0.97
C GLN A 117 6.69 -28.79 0.55
N LYS A 118 7.99 -28.66 0.83
CA LYS A 118 8.81 -27.52 0.39
C LYS A 118 8.98 -27.47 -1.12
N GLU A 119 8.94 -28.60 -1.82
CA GLU A 119 9.00 -28.66 -3.29
C GLU A 119 7.75 -28.06 -3.96
N ASN A 120 6.61 -27.99 -3.25
CA ASN A 120 5.36 -27.44 -3.79
C ASN A 120 4.74 -26.41 -2.85
N LEU A 121 5.46 -25.31 -2.62
CA LEU A 121 4.97 -24.18 -1.84
C LEU A 121 3.61 -23.62 -2.33
N PRO A 122 3.33 -23.47 -3.64
CA PRO A 122 2.02 -23.01 -4.10
C PRO A 122 0.86 -23.85 -3.54
N ARG A 123 1.03 -25.17 -3.49
CA ARG A 123 0.01 -26.09 -2.98
C ARG A 123 -0.10 -26.08 -1.46
N ASN A 124 1.03 -25.98 -0.76
CA ASN A 124 1.10 -26.12 0.70
C ASN A 124 0.88 -24.79 1.45
N LEU A 125 1.11 -23.65 0.81
CA LEU A 125 0.82 -22.30 1.32
C LEU A 125 -0.45 -21.69 0.72
N LYS A 126 -1.31 -22.47 0.04
CA LYS A 126 -2.55 -21.97 -0.59
C LYS A 126 -3.50 -21.24 0.36
N GLY A 127 -3.40 -21.53 1.67
CA GLY A 127 -4.20 -20.90 2.73
C GLY A 127 -3.51 -19.71 3.40
N ASN A 128 -2.31 -19.32 2.97
CA ASN A 128 -1.48 -18.29 3.60
C ASN A 128 -1.24 -17.15 2.61
N LEU A 129 -1.99 -16.06 2.77
CA LEU A 129 -1.91 -14.91 1.88
C LEU A 129 -0.86 -13.91 2.37
N CYS A 130 -0.13 -13.30 1.44
CA CYS A 130 0.68 -12.12 1.71
C CYS A 130 0.42 -11.06 0.63
N ARG A 131 0.12 -9.84 1.05
CA ARG A 131 -0.10 -8.70 0.14
C ARG A 131 1.15 -7.85 -0.12
N CYS A 132 2.23 -8.10 0.62
CA CYS A 132 3.39 -7.21 0.69
C CYS A 132 4.60 -7.72 -0.11
N THR A 133 4.95 -9.01 0.00
CA THR A 133 6.29 -9.50 -0.39
C THR A 133 6.41 -10.02 -1.83
N GLY A 134 5.29 -10.24 -2.51
CA GLY A 134 5.29 -11.00 -3.77
C GLY A 134 5.79 -12.44 -3.63
N TYR A 135 5.73 -13.01 -2.42
CA TYR A 135 6.06 -14.40 -2.08
C TYR A 135 7.52 -14.86 -2.26
N ARG A 136 8.38 -14.15 -2.99
CA ARG A 136 9.79 -14.55 -3.19
C ARG A 136 10.56 -14.68 -1.88
N ALA A 137 10.55 -13.64 -1.05
CA ALA A 137 11.27 -13.66 0.23
C ALA A 137 10.76 -14.75 1.19
N ILE A 138 9.46 -15.07 1.11
CA ILE A 138 8.86 -16.18 1.87
C ILE A 138 9.38 -17.53 1.34
N SER A 139 9.43 -17.71 0.02
CA SER A 139 10.01 -18.90 -0.61
C SER A 139 11.48 -19.09 -0.21
N ASP A 140 12.26 -18.01 -0.24
CA ASP A 140 13.68 -18.03 0.09
C ASP A 140 13.89 -18.35 1.59
N ALA A 141 13.00 -17.88 2.47
CA ALA A 141 12.98 -18.24 3.88
C ALA A 141 12.65 -19.73 4.09
N VAL A 142 11.58 -20.24 3.49
CA VAL A 142 11.14 -21.63 3.71
C VAL A 142 12.12 -22.66 3.12
N CYS A 143 12.72 -22.37 1.96
CA CYS A 143 13.51 -23.34 1.21
C CYS A 143 15.03 -23.10 1.22
N GLY A 144 15.51 -22.03 1.84
CA GLY A 144 16.96 -21.78 2.01
C GLY A 144 17.77 -21.62 0.70
N HIS A 145 17.11 -21.44 -0.45
CA HIS A 145 17.62 -21.46 -1.85
C HIS A 145 17.79 -22.84 -2.53
N ALA A 146 17.48 -23.97 -1.89
CA ALA A 146 17.80 -25.29 -2.45
C ALA A 146 16.93 -25.76 -3.65
N GLY A 147 15.88 -25.01 -4.04
CA GLY A 147 14.85 -25.49 -4.98
C GLY A 147 14.65 -24.73 -6.29
N HIS A 148 15.42 -23.67 -6.57
CA HIS A 148 15.24 -22.88 -7.81
C HIS A 148 16.59 -22.38 -8.32
N PRO A 149 16.82 -22.30 -9.65
CA PRO A 149 18.07 -21.83 -10.20
C PRO A 149 18.45 -20.50 -9.56
N ASP A 150 19.66 -20.49 -9.05
CA ASP A 150 20.34 -19.33 -8.55
C ASP A 150 20.20 -18.18 -9.56
N PRO A 151 19.60 -17.04 -9.18
CA PRO A 151 19.52 -15.91 -10.09
C PRO A 151 20.90 -15.40 -10.50
N ARG A 152 22.01 -15.80 -9.85
CA ARG A 152 23.42 -15.42 -10.13
C ARG A 152 23.95 -15.87 -11.51
N GLY A 153 23.27 -15.51 -12.60
CA GLY A 153 24.00 -15.03 -13.77
C GLY A 153 24.67 -13.69 -13.41
N GLN A 154 25.86 -13.42 -13.95
CA GLN A 154 26.46 -12.09 -13.87
C GLN A 154 25.41 -11.03 -14.23
N GLY A 155 25.05 -10.16 -13.27
CA GLY A 155 24.05 -9.10 -13.47
C GLY A 155 22.71 -9.29 -12.75
N SER A 156 22.44 -10.36 -12.00
CA SER A 156 21.22 -10.40 -11.17
C SER A 156 21.31 -9.47 -9.96
N GLY A 157 20.95 -8.20 -10.16
CA GLY A 157 20.68 -7.28 -9.07
C GLY A 157 21.88 -6.76 -8.30
N ILE A 158 23.06 -6.69 -8.91
CA ILE A 158 24.11 -5.83 -8.36
C ILE A 158 23.66 -4.40 -8.65
N ALA A 159 23.52 -3.59 -7.60
CA ALA A 159 23.36 -2.16 -7.76
C ALA A 159 24.55 -1.61 -8.57
N GLY A 160 24.34 -0.53 -9.32
CA GLY A 160 25.32 -0.07 -10.31
C GLY A 160 26.72 0.19 -9.76
N ALA A 161 27.70 0.32 -10.67
CA ALA A 161 29.11 0.57 -10.33
C ALA A 161 29.33 1.92 -9.62
N GLY A 162 28.30 2.78 -9.53
CA GLY A 162 28.31 4.05 -8.79
C GLY A 162 27.84 3.99 -7.33
N GLN A 163 27.53 2.82 -6.76
CA GLN A 163 27.20 2.72 -5.32
C GLN A 163 28.47 2.80 -4.45
N PRO A 164 28.43 3.46 -3.28
CA PRO A 164 29.51 3.34 -2.31
C PRO A 164 29.67 1.87 -1.88
N ASP A 165 30.91 1.44 -1.62
CA ASP A 165 31.17 0.10 -1.10
C ASP A 165 30.40 -0.08 0.23
N PRO A 166 29.71 -1.22 0.42
CA PRO A 166 28.94 -1.46 1.63
C PRO A 166 29.84 -1.45 2.87
N GLU A 167 29.48 -0.64 3.87
CA GLU A 167 30.08 -0.63 5.20
C GLU A 167 29.06 -1.15 6.21
N PRO A 168 29.37 -2.23 6.97
CA PRO A 168 28.46 -2.88 7.92
C PRO A 168 27.60 -1.90 8.71
N GLY A 169 26.28 -1.92 8.47
CA GLY A 169 25.31 -1.11 9.21
C GLY A 169 25.00 0.26 8.63
N ARG A 170 25.55 0.65 7.47
CA ARG A 170 25.33 1.97 6.83
C ARG A 170 24.47 1.88 5.57
N LEU A 171 24.29 3.00 4.87
CA LEU A 171 23.55 3.05 3.61
C LEU A 171 24.16 2.10 2.57
N GLY A 172 23.30 1.39 1.83
CA GLY A 172 23.70 0.40 0.81
C GLY A 172 23.75 -1.04 1.33
N ASP A 173 23.83 -1.21 2.65
CA ASP A 173 23.90 -2.52 3.27
C ASP A 173 22.56 -3.24 3.35
N ASP A 174 22.63 -4.58 3.36
CA ASP A 174 21.49 -5.45 3.61
C ASP A 174 21.22 -5.69 5.11
N VAL A 175 21.06 -4.61 5.87
CA VAL A 175 20.75 -4.72 7.31
C VAL A 175 19.34 -5.30 7.52
N PRO A 176 19.13 -6.17 8.52
CA PRO A 176 17.80 -6.65 8.88
C PRO A 176 16.90 -5.52 9.40
N ALA A 177 15.58 -5.66 9.25
CA ALA A 177 14.65 -4.73 9.86
C ALA A 177 14.76 -4.76 11.40
N PRO A 178 14.73 -3.62 12.11
CA PRO A 178 14.79 -3.60 13.58
C PRO A 178 13.71 -4.48 14.24
N ALA A 179 12.52 -4.57 13.63
CA ALA A 179 11.41 -5.37 14.13
C ALA A 179 11.53 -6.89 13.83
N SER A 180 12.60 -7.38 13.21
CA SER A 180 12.66 -8.75 12.66
C SER A 180 12.36 -9.82 13.69
N ARG A 181 13.03 -9.78 14.84
CA ARG A 181 12.81 -10.75 15.93
C ARG A 181 11.36 -10.66 16.45
N ALA A 182 10.85 -9.45 16.63
CA ALA A 182 9.50 -9.24 17.13
C ALA A 182 8.42 -9.78 16.17
N VAL A 183 8.62 -9.61 14.86
CA VAL A 183 7.70 -10.12 13.84
C VAL A 183 7.69 -11.65 13.81
N VAL A 184 8.85 -12.31 13.77
CA VAL A 184 8.91 -13.79 13.65
C VAL A 184 8.51 -14.52 14.93
N THR A 185 8.53 -13.83 16.08
CA THR A 185 8.08 -14.38 17.38
C THR A 185 6.65 -14.01 17.73
N GLY A 186 5.98 -13.19 16.91
CA GLY A 186 4.62 -12.71 17.17
C GLY A 186 4.51 -11.63 18.26
N THR A 187 5.62 -11.09 18.75
CA THR A 187 5.66 -10.06 19.79
C THR A 187 5.57 -8.63 19.26
N ALA A 188 5.65 -8.44 17.93
CA ALA A 188 5.31 -7.16 17.31
C ALA A 188 3.82 -6.83 17.53
N ARG A 189 3.56 -5.68 18.17
CA ARG A 189 2.21 -5.18 18.47
C ARG A 189 1.65 -4.37 17.31
N TYR A 190 0.50 -4.79 16.80
CA TYR A 190 -0.30 -4.05 15.82
C TYR A 190 -1.39 -3.20 16.52
N THR A 191 -2.33 -2.60 15.79
CA THR A 191 -3.26 -1.59 16.34
C THR A 191 -4.06 -2.12 17.53
N LEU A 192 -4.59 -3.33 17.46
CA LEU A 192 -5.43 -3.92 18.52
C LEU A 192 -4.70 -4.94 19.41
N ASP A 193 -3.38 -5.03 19.29
CA ASP A 193 -2.58 -5.91 20.15
C ASP A 193 -2.18 -5.16 21.43
N VAL A 194 -3.21 -4.81 22.22
CA VAL A 194 -3.08 -4.09 23.48
C VAL A 194 -3.51 -5.01 24.62
N PRO A 195 -2.70 -5.16 25.69
CA PRO A 195 -3.08 -5.90 26.89
C PRO A 195 -4.38 -5.40 27.52
N ALA A 196 -5.20 -6.34 28.03
CA ALA A 196 -6.53 -6.01 28.55
C ALA A 196 -6.49 -5.13 29.81
N ASP A 197 -5.42 -5.22 30.60
CA ASP A 197 -5.17 -4.40 31.79
C ASP A 197 -4.85 -2.94 31.46
N GLU A 198 -4.34 -2.66 30.26
CA GLU A 198 -4.15 -1.29 29.73
C GLU A 198 -5.48 -0.66 29.27
N LEU A 199 -6.56 -1.44 29.08
CA LEU A 199 -7.86 -1.01 28.56
C LEU A 199 -9.02 -1.41 29.48
N GLN A 200 -8.92 -1.06 30.77
CA GLN A 200 -9.95 -1.41 31.75
C GLN A 200 -11.32 -0.87 31.33
N GLY A 201 -12.33 -1.76 31.34
CA GLY A 201 -13.69 -1.40 30.98
C GLY A 201 -13.90 -1.09 29.49
N LEU A 202 -13.01 -1.59 28.60
CA LEU A 202 -13.12 -1.48 27.15
C LEU A 202 -14.53 -1.83 26.66
N LEU A 203 -15.09 -0.92 25.86
CA LEU A 203 -16.33 -1.11 25.14
C LEU A 203 -16.07 -1.43 23.67
N HIS A 204 -17.01 -2.12 23.05
CA HIS A 204 -16.96 -2.51 21.65
C HIS A 204 -18.07 -1.82 20.87
N LEU A 205 -17.70 -1.20 19.76
CA LEU A 205 -18.60 -0.50 18.86
C LEU A 205 -18.92 -1.36 17.64
N LYS A 206 -20.19 -1.37 17.22
CA LYS A 206 -20.65 -1.90 15.93
C LYS A 206 -21.55 -0.91 15.21
N LEU A 207 -21.50 -0.94 13.89
CA LEU A 207 -22.20 0.01 13.03
C LEU A 207 -23.41 -0.67 12.38
N LEU A 208 -24.58 -0.04 12.46
CA LEU A 208 -25.67 -0.31 11.53
C LEU A 208 -25.30 0.29 10.17
N ARG A 209 -25.46 -0.50 9.11
CA ARG A 209 -25.11 -0.11 7.75
C ARG A 209 -26.33 -0.05 6.85
N SER A 210 -26.33 0.93 5.95
CA SER A 210 -27.42 1.18 5.02
C SER A 210 -27.69 -0.04 4.13
N PRO A 211 -28.93 -0.53 4.08
CA PRO A 211 -29.36 -1.49 3.08
C PRO A 211 -29.81 -0.82 1.78
N HIS A 212 -29.69 0.50 1.61
CA HIS A 212 -30.12 1.22 0.41
C HIS A 212 -28.94 1.93 -0.27
N ALA A 213 -28.98 2.02 -1.60
CA ALA A 213 -28.00 2.76 -2.38
C ALA A 213 -28.21 4.29 -2.28
N HIS A 214 -29.45 4.74 -2.10
CA HIS A 214 -29.75 6.14 -1.85
C HIS A 214 -31.05 6.26 -1.06
N ALA A 215 -31.02 6.84 0.13
CA ALA A 215 -32.22 7.06 0.95
C ALA A 215 -32.01 8.17 1.98
N ARG A 216 -33.10 8.81 2.39
CA ARG A 216 -33.14 9.67 3.58
C ARG A 216 -33.60 8.86 4.78
N VAL A 217 -32.92 8.99 5.91
CA VAL A 217 -33.34 8.44 7.20
C VAL A 217 -34.43 9.34 7.76
N LEU A 218 -35.64 8.81 7.94
CA LEU A 218 -36.76 9.54 8.53
C LEU A 218 -36.77 9.44 10.06
N SER A 219 -36.51 8.24 10.58
CA SER A 219 -36.45 7.98 12.01
C SER A 219 -35.57 6.77 12.34
N ILE A 220 -34.96 6.76 13.52
CA ILE A 220 -34.21 5.61 14.08
C ILE A 220 -34.77 5.36 15.49
N ASN A 221 -35.43 4.22 15.68
CA ASN A 221 -35.88 3.78 16.99
C ASN A 221 -34.78 2.94 17.68
N THR A 222 -34.27 3.46 18.79
CA THR A 222 -33.17 2.88 19.56
C THR A 222 -33.61 2.06 20.77
N GLY A 223 -34.92 2.07 21.11
CA GLY A 223 -35.43 1.52 22.37
C GLY A 223 -35.09 0.04 22.56
N ALA A 224 -35.41 -0.80 21.58
CA ALA A 224 -35.13 -2.23 21.66
C ALA A 224 -33.62 -2.55 21.70
N ALA A 225 -32.79 -1.73 21.05
CA ALA A 225 -31.34 -1.88 21.09
C ALA A 225 -30.76 -1.57 22.48
N LEU A 226 -31.27 -0.53 23.14
CA LEU A 226 -30.86 -0.14 24.50
C LEU A 226 -31.30 -1.15 25.57
N GLU A 227 -32.35 -1.94 25.31
CA GLU A 227 -32.81 -3.02 26.19
C GLU A 227 -31.96 -4.30 26.08
N VAL A 228 -31.11 -4.43 25.06
CA VAL A 228 -30.22 -5.60 24.90
C VAL A 228 -29.18 -5.62 26.03
N PRO A 229 -29.09 -6.71 26.82
CA PRO A 229 -28.11 -6.80 27.91
C PRO A 229 -26.67 -6.56 27.44
N GLY A 230 -25.99 -5.64 28.13
CA GLY A 230 -24.61 -5.24 27.83
C GLY A 230 -24.49 -4.10 26.82
N VAL A 231 -25.57 -3.66 26.16
CA VAL A 231 -25.55 -2.41 25.38
C VAL A 231 -25.49 -1.22 26.33
N VAL A 232 -24.57 -0.29 26.05
CA VAL A 232 -24.28 0.89 26.87
C VAL A 232 -24.83 2.16 26.24
N ALA A 233 -24.72 2.30 24.92
CA ALA A 233 -25.18 3.48 24.20
C ALA A 233 -25.48 3.18 22.73
N VAL A 234 -26.33 4.01 22.14
CA VAL A 234 -26.57 4.08 20.70
C VAL A 234 -26.38 5.53 20.27
N PHE A 235 -25.59 5.76 19.21
CA PHE A 235 -25.36 7.05 18.59
C PHE A 235 -25.96 7.09 17.18
N THR A 236 -26.61 8.20 16.85
CA THR A 236 -27.25 8.49 15.57
C THR A 236 -26.70 9.79 14.98
N HIS A 237 -27.20 10.21 13.81
CA HIS A 237 -26.86 11.51 13.22
C HIS A 237 -27.17 12.70 14.16
N GLN A 238 -28.07 12.53 15.14
CA GLN A 238 -28.42 13.58 16.11
C GLN A 238 -27.34 13.76 17.20
N ASP A 239 -26.49 12.76 17.40
CA ASP A 239 -25.41 12.79 18.39
C ASP A 239 -24.07 13.27 17.81
N ALA A 240 -23.96 13.22 16.48
CA ALA A 240 -22.77 13.55 15.71
C ALA A 240 -22.64 15.06 15.43
N PRO A 241 -21.42 15.62 15.32
CA PRO A 241 -21.22 16.98 14.84
C PRO A 241 -21.75 17.15 13.41
N GLU A 242 -22.30 18.32 13.10
CA GLU A 242 -22.78 18.66 11.74
C GLU A 242 -21.63 18.97 10.76
N GLN A 243 -20.41 19.15 11.27
CA GLN A 243 -19.21 19.51 10.50
C GLN A 243 -18.97 18.52 9.36
N LEU A 244 -19.04 19.03 8.13
CA LEU A 244 -18.62 18.28 6.95
C LEU A 244 -17.10 18.14 6.92
N PHE A 245 -16.63 16.99 6.45
CA PHE A 245 -15.21 16.72 6.24
C PHE A 245 -15.01 15.76 5.07
N SER A 246 -13.78 15.62 4.60
CA SER A 246 -13.34 14.50 3.76
C SER A 246 -12.75 13.39 4.62
N THR A 247 -13.05 12.13 4.33
CA THR A 247 -12.31 11.02 4.95
C THR A 247 -10.90 10.92 4.39
N ALA A 248 -10.68 11.35 3.15
CA ALA A 248 -9.37 11.37 2.51
C ALA A 248 -8.46 12.42 3.16
N GLN A 249 -7.22 12.02 3.45
CA GLN A 249 -6.26 12.88 4.14
C GLN A 249 -5.15 13.34 3.20
N HIS A 250 -4.92 14.65 3.21
CA HIS A 250 -3.82 15.34 2.56
C HIS A 250 -3.22 16.36 3.52
N GLU A 251 -2.01 16.84 3.23
CA GLU A 251 -1.43 17.95 3.97
C GLU A 251 -2.37 19.17 3.97
N LEU A 252 -2.89 19.47 2.79
CA LEU A 252 -3.94 20.46 2.60
C LEU A 252 -5.27 19.74 2.56
N PHE A 253 -6.00 19.77 3.67
CA PHE A 253 -7.30 19.11 3.79
C PHE A 253 -8.34 19.60 2.76
N THR A 254 -8.11 20.78 2.17
CA THR A 254 -8.99 21.40 1.18
C THR A 254 -8.90 20.77 -0.21
N ASP A 255 -8.02 19.79 -0.40
CA ASP A 255 -7.82 19.12 -1.69
C ASP A 255 -8.99 18.23 -2.09
N ASP A 256 -9.71 17.72 -1.09
CA ASP A 256 -10.90 16.92 -1.29
C ASP A 256 -12.16 17.68 -0.88
N PRO A 257 -13.32 17.29 -1.42
CA PRO A 257 -14.60 17.82 -1.00
C PRO A 257 -14.91 17.51 0.47
N ASP A 258 -15.46 18.50 1.19
CA ASP A 258 -16.08 18.26 2.49
C ASP A 258 -17.51 17.77 2.25
N ASP A 259 -17.65 16.46 2.01
CA ASP A 259 -18.91 15.83 1.64
C ASP A 259 -19.35 14.71 2.60
N THR A 260 -18.58 14.43 3.65
CA THR A 260 -18.85 13.38 4.63
C THR A 260 -19.28 13.95 5.98
N ARG A 261 -20.16 13.24 6.69
CA ARG A 261 -20.49 13.45 8.11
C ARG A 261 -20.11 12.22 8.95
N VAL A 262 -19.93 12.41 10.26
CA VAL A 262 -19.64 11.31 11.19
C VAL A 262 -20.79 10.29 11.18
N LEU A 263 -22.03 10.76 11.29
CA LEU A 263 -23.24 9.99 10.98
C LEU A 263 -24.17 10.93 10.21
N ASP A 264 -24.70 10.46 9.09
CA ASP A 264 -25.48 11.27 8.16
C ASP A 264 -26.96 10.84 8.15
N ASP A 265 -27.86 11.79 7.87
CA ASP A 265 -29.29 11.54 7.71
C ASP A 265 -29.66 11.19 6.25
N VAL A 266 -28.70 11.25 5.34
CA VAL A 266 -28.82 10.74 3.96
C VAL A 266 -27.76 9.68 3.70
N VAL A 267 -28.22 8.49 3.31
CA VAL A 267 -27.36 7.38 2.89
C VAL A 267 -27.23 7.37 1.37
N ARG A 268 -25.99 7.26 0.86
CA ARG A 268 -25.65 7.44 -0.57
C ARG A 268 -24.99 6.23 -1.20
N PHE A 269 -24.80 5.15 -0.44
CA PHE A 269 -24.43 3.82 -0.96
C PHE A 269 -24.82 2.71 0.03
N ARG A 270 -24.95 1.48 -0.49
CA ARG A 270 -25.15 0.29 0.35
C ARG A 270 -23.89 0.00 1.17
N GLY A 271 -23.99 0.02 2.48
CA GLY A 271 -22.84 -0.17 3.40
C GLY A 271 -22.46 1.08 4.22
N GLN A 272 -22.99 2.26 3.87
CA GLN A 272 -22.78 3.49 4.63
C GLN A 272 -23.21 3.32 6.09
N ARG A 273 -22.44 3.86 7.04
CA ARG A 273 -22.82 3.88 8.46
C ARG A 273 -24.06 4.74 8.70
N VAL A 274 -25.01 4.21 9.49
CA VAL A 274 -26.31 4.84 9.82
C VAL A 274 -26.39 5.18 11.31
N ALA A 275 -25.98 4.24 12.16
CA ALA A 275 -25.96 4.39 13.61
C ALA A 275 -24.82 3.54 14.19
N ALA A 276 -24.37 3.88 15.39
CA ALA A 276 -23.36 3.13 16.14
C ALA A 276 -23.93 2.60 17.45
N VAL A 277 -23.72 1.32 17.75
CA VAL A 277 -24.08 0.68 19.03
C VAL A 277 -22.80 0.36 19.77
N VAL A 278 -22.72 0.79 21.03
CA VAL A 278 -21.58 0.56 21.91
C VAL A 278 -22.02 -0.35 23.05
N ALA A 279 -21.26 -1.41 23.31
CA ALA A 279 -21.60 -2.43 24.30
C ALA A 279 -20.37 -3.01 25.01
N GLU A 280 -20.59 -3.74 26.10
CA GLU A 280 -19.54 -4.42 26.88
C GLU A 280 -18.89 -5.59 26.13
N THR A 281 -19.56 -6.12 25.10
CA THR A 281 -19.02 -7.20 24.26
C THR A 281 -19.38 -6.96 22.81
N VAL A 282 -18.56 -7.50 21.89
CA VAL A 282 -18.87 -7.49 20.45
C VAL A 282 -20.24 -8.13 20.17
N ALA A 283 -20.56 -9.25 20.83
CA ALA A 283 -21.83 -9.95 20.64
C ALA A 283 -23.05 -9.12 21.05
N ALA A 284 -22.95 -8.38 22.18
CA ALA A 284 -23.99 -7.46 22.61
C ALA A 284 -24.14 -6.27 21.64
N ALA A 285 -23.04 -5.70 21.16
CA ALA A 285 -23.08 -4.63 20.16
C ALA A 285 -23.75 -5.08 18.85
N GLU A 286 -23.41 -6.27 18.36
CA GLU A 286 -24.05 -6.86 17.17
C GLU A 286 -25.54 -7.16 17.39
N ALA A 287 -25.92 -7.62 18.59
CA ALA A 287 -27.33 -7.82 18.94
C ALA A 287 -28.10 -6.51 19.00
N GLY A 288 -27.51 -5.46 19.57
CA GLY A 288 -28.11 -4.12 19.57
C GLY A 288 -28.26 -3.56 18.16
N VAL A 289 -27.27 -3.72 17.27
CA VAL A 289 -27.39 -3.31 15.85
C VAL A 289 -28.58 -3.99 15.18
N ARG A 290 -28.80 -5.29 15.41
CA ARG A 290 -29.95 -6.03 14.85
C ARG A 290 -31.30 -5.60 15.43
N ALA A 291 -31.30 -4.99 16.62
CA ALA A 291 -32.51 -4.53 17.29
C ALA A 291 -32.89 -3.07 16.96
N LEU A 292 -32.05 -2.35 16.21
CA LEU A 292 -32.40 -1.03 15.69
C LEU A 292 -33.47 -1.15 14.60
N ASP A 293 -34.46 -0.26 14.67
CA ASP A 293 -35.50 -0.12 13.65
C ASP A 293 -35.36 1.25 12.98
N VAL A 294 -35.24 1.27 11.65
CA VAL A 294 -34.94 2.48 10.88
C VAL A 294 -35.93 2.64 9.74
N GLU A 295 -36.56 3.81 9.69
CA GLU A 295 -37.46 4.19 8.62
C GLU A 295 -36.71 4.98 7.55
N TYR A 296 -36.79 4.52 6.30
CA TYR A 296 -36.13 5.13 5.16
C TYR A 296 -37.13 5.66 4.14
N GLN A 297 -36.84 6.81 3.55
CA GLN A 297 -37.38 7.24 2.27
C GLN A 297 -36.35 6.95 1.18
N GLU A 298 -36.58 5.93 0.36
CA GLU A 298 -35.71 5.63 -0.78
C GLU A 298 -35.69 6.78 -1.80
N LEU A 299 -34.50 7.08 -2.33
CA LEU A 299 -34.26 8.13 -3.30
C LEU A 299 -33.74 7.52 -4.62
N PRO A 300 -33.95 8.17 -5.78
CA PRO A 300 -33.38 7.73 -7.04
C PRO A 300 -31.85 7.65 -6.98
N ALA A 301 -31.24 6.64 -7.59
CA ALA A 301 -29.79 6.40 -7.56
C ALA A 301 -29.19 6.28 -8.97
N VAL A 302 -27.90 6.58 -9.11
CA VAL A 302 -27.12 6.46 -10.37
C VAL A 302 -25.84 5.66 -10.14
N PHE A 303 -25.50 4.71 -11.01
CA PHE A 303 -24.44 3.73 -10.74
C PHE A 303 -23.22 3.81 -11.66
N SER A 304 -23.35 4.47 -12.82
CA SER A 304 -22.23 4.69 -13.75
C SER A 304 -21.87 6.19 -13.89
N PRO A 305 -20.59 6.53 -14.09
CA PRO A 305 -20.17 7.91 -14.40
C PRO A 305 -20.82 8.48 -15.65
N GLN A 306 -21.02 7.63 -16.68
CA GLN A 306 -21.61 8.01 -17.96
C GLN A 306 -23.05 8.48 -17.80
N GLU A 307 -23.84 7.76 -17.00
CA GLU A 307 -25.22 8.13 -16.65
C GLU A 307 -25.23 9.34 -15.71
N ALA A 308 -24.32 9.40 -14.73
CA ALA A 308 -24.26 10.48 -13.74
C ALA A 308 -23.97 11.85 -14.37
N LEU A 309 -23.27 11.89 -15.49
CA LEU A 309 -22.96 13.11 -16.25
C LEU A 309 -24.15 13.59 -17.13
N GLN A 310 -25.17 12.76 -17.36
CA GLN A 310 -26.29 13.15 -18.22
C GLN A 310 -27.21 14.19 -17.54
N PRO A 311 -27.80 15.11 -18.30
CA PRO A 311 -28.82 16.02 -17.77
C PRO A 311 -29.98 15.27 -17.11
N GLY A 312 -30.34 15.66 -15.88
CA GLY A 312 -31.46 15.06 -15.14
C GLY A 312 -31.13 13.75 -14.43
N ALA A 313 -29.87 13.31 -14.43
CA ALA A 313 -29.43 12.17 -13.61
C ALA A 313 -29.72 12.42 -12.11
N PRO A 314 -30.02 11.37 -11.33
CA PRO A 314 -30.10 11.48 -9.87
C PRO A 314 -28.87 12.14 -9.27
N LEU A 315 -29.07 13.14 -8.41
CA LEU A 315 -27.97 13.88 -7.79
C LEU A 315 -27.57 13.21 -6.47
N VAL A 316 -26.27 12.99 -6.28
CA VAL A 316 -25.72 12.36 -5.07
C VAL A 316 -25.51 13.37 -3.94
N HIS A 317 -25.02 14.57 -4.29
CA HIS A 317 -24.76 15.69 -3.36
C HIS A 317 -25.33 17.01 -3.88
N GLY A 318 -26.43 16.95 -4.65
CA GLY A 318 -27.01 18.11 -5.34
C GLY A 318 -27.54 19.19 -4.39
N GLU A 319 -27.77 18.85 -3.13
CA GLU A 319 -28.20 19.75 -2.07
C GLU A 319 -27.07 20.61 -1.49
N LYS A 320 -25.80 20.27 -1.75
CA LYS A 320 -24.65 20.95 -1.15
C LYS A 320 -24.23 22.18 -1.94
N ASP A 321 -23.73 23.18 -1.22
CA ASP A 321 -23.07 24.33 -1.83
C ASP A 321 -21.69 23.92 -2.35
N GLY A 322 -21.49 24.03 -3.67
CA GLY A 322 -20.25 23.60 -4.32
C GLY A 322 -19.01 24.40 -3.89
N THR A 323 -19.17 25.65 -3.46
CA THR A 323 -18.04 26.48 -3.00
C THR A 323 -17.62 26.08 -1.59
N VAL A 324 -18.58 25.88 -0.70
CA VAL A 324 -18.32 25.47 0.70
C VAL A 324 -17.79 24.04 0.77
N SER A 325 -18.48 23.10 0.10
CA SER A 325 -18.09 21.68 0.08
C SER A 325 -16.98 21.38 -0.92
N ARG A 326 -16.53 22.35 -1.72
CA ARG A 326 -15.48 22.19 -2.76
C ARG A 326 -15.80 21.10 -3.79
N ILE A 327 -17.06 21.07 -4.22
CA ILE A 327 -17.54 20.20 -5.30
C ILE A 327 -17.66 21.05 -6.57
N SER A 328 -17.00 20.66 -7.67
CA SER A 328 -16.98 21.47 -8.90
C SER A 328 -18.39 21.78 -9.43
N ARG A 329 -19.20 20.74 -9.69
CA ARG A 329 -20.60 20.88 -10.12
C ARG A 329 -21.51 19.88 -9.42
N PRO A 330 -21.98 20.16 -8.18
CA PRO A 330 -22.86 19.24 -7.45
C PRO A 330 -24.16 18.96 -8.20
N GLY A 331 -24.70 19.94 -8.94
CA GLY A 331 -25.88 19.79 -9.80
C GLY A 331 -25.70 18.91 -11.05
N GLN A 332 -24.50 18.35 -11.26
CA GLN A 332 -24.17 17.42 -12.36
C GLN A 332 -23.31 16.24 -11.88
N ASN A 333 -23.25 15.98 -10.56
CA ASN A 333 -22.41 14.94 -9.97
C ASN A 333 -20.90 15.04 -10.28
N VAL A 334 -20.39 16.20 -10.69
CA VAL A 334 -18.96 16.39 -11.01
C VAL A 334 -18.22 16.82 -9.74
N VAL A 335 -17.31 15.96 -9.29
CA VAL A 335 -16.41 16.20 -8.16
C VAL A 335 -15.36 17.24 -8.55
N ALA A 336 -14.65 16.96 -9.65
CA ALA A 336 -13.58 17.76 -10.23
C ALA A 336 -13.49 17.48 -11.73
N GLU A 337 -12.87 18.40 -12.47
CA GLU A 337 -12.69 18.31 -13.92
C GLU A 337 -11.38 18.95 -14.38
N LEU A 338 -10.89 18.53 -15.54
CA LEU A 338 -9.70 19.06 -16.22
C LEU A 338 -9.99 19.19 -17.72
N HIS A 339 -9.78 20.38 -18.27
CA HIS A 339 -9.89 20.65 -19.70
C HIS A 339 -8.63 21.40 -20.15
N SER A 340 -7.79 20.73 -20.93
CA SER A 340 -6.45 21.24 -21.22
C SER A 340 -5.94 20.74 -22.58
N GLU A 341 -5.31 21.63 -23.34
CA GLU A 341 -4.74 21.35 -24.67
C GLU A 341 -3.38 22.04 -24.83
N LEU A 342 -2.37 21.25 -25.21
CA LEU A 342 -1.06 21.66 -25.68
C LEU A 342 -1.03 21.51 -27.20
N GLY A 343 -0.64 22.57 -27.91
CA GLY A 343 -0.55 22.56 -29.38
C GLY A 343 -1.94 22.45 -30.03
N SER A 344 -2.03 21.65 -31.10
CA SER A 344 -3.28 21.39 -31.81
C SER A 344 -3.39 19.91 -32.15
N VAL A 345 -4.24 19.16 -31.43
CA VAL A 345 -4.41 17.73 -31.71
C VAL A 345 -4.98 17.49 -33.11
N ALA A 346 -5.78 18.42 -33.64
CA ALA A 346 -6.28 18.37 -35.00
C ALA A 346 -5.15 18.39 -36.05
N GLU A 347 -4.17 19.28 -35.90
CA GLU A 347 -2.99 19.32 -36.78
C GLU A 347 -2.11 18.08 -36.59
N GLY A 348 -1.93 17.63 -35.35
CA GLY A 348 -1.17 16.43 -35.05
C GLY A 348 -1.77 15.16 -35.67
N PHE A 349 -3.09 15.01 -35.67
CA PHE A 349 -3.75 13.89 -36.37
C PHE A 349 -3.72 14.03 -37.88
N ALA A 350 -3.82 15.24 -38.43
CA ALA A 350 -3.67 15.47 -39.87
C ALA A 350 -2.26 15.10 -40.38
N ALA A 351 -1.24 15.22 -39.52
CA ALA A 351 0.13 14.83 -39.79
C ALA A 351 0.47 13.36 -39.47
N ALA A 352 -0.51 12.56 -38.99
CA ALA A 352 -0.29 11.16 -38.65
C ALA A 352 -0.43 10.26 -39.89
N ASP A 353 0.48 9.30 -40.05
CA ASP A 353 0.40 8.25 -41.06
C ASP A 353 -0.41 7.04 -40.55
N PHE A 354 -0.46 6.85 -39.22
CA PHE A 354 -1.27 5.85 -38.56
C PHE A 354 -1.94 6.44 -37.32
N ILE A 355 -3.22 6.12 -37.12
CA ILE A 355 -4.03 6.58 -35.97
C ILE A 355 -4.61 5.35 -35.28
N HIS A 356 -4.45 5.30 -33.96
CA HIS A 356 -5.12 4.34 -33.09
C HIS A 356 -6.21 5.04 -32.27
N GLU A 357 -7.41 4.46 -32.23
CA GLU A 357 -8.52 4.94 -31.41
C GLU A 357 -9.16 3.76 -30.67
N GLN A 358 -9.24 3.85 -29.35
CA GLN A 358 -9.78 2.77 -28.51
C GLN A 358 -10.27 3.33 -27.16
N THR A 359 -11.32 2.72 -26.61
CA THR A 359 -11.71 2.94 -25.21
C THR A 359 -11.11 1.86 -24.33
N TYR A 360 -10.42 2.29 -23.26
CA TYR A 360 -9.82 1.45 -22.25
C TYR A 360 -10.57 1.57 -20.92
N GLN A 361 -10.64 0.49 -20.16
CA GLN A 361 -11.35 0.45 -18.87
C GLN A 361 -10.52 -0.26 -17.80
N THR A 362 -10.57 0.28 -16.59
CA THR A 362 -10.04 -0.38 -15.39
C THR A 362 -11.12 -0.50 -14.33
N GLN A 363 -11.13 -1.62 -13.62
CA GLN A 363 -12.10 -1.98 -12.61
C GLN A 363 -11.77 -1.43 -11.20
N ARG A 364 -12.71 -1.62 -10.27
CA ARG A 364 -12.48 -1.40 -8.83
C ARG A 364 -11.62 -2.53 -8.27
N VAL A 365 -10.62 -2.18 -7.46
CA VAL A 365 -9.72 -3.13 -6.79
C VAL A 365 -9.69 -2.81 -5.30
N GLN A 366 -9.70 -3.84 -4.47
CA GLN A 366 -9.57 -3.70 -3.02
C GLN A 366 -8.09 -3.83 -2.60
N HIS A 367 -7.67 -3.04 -1.62
CA HIS A 367 -6.32 -3.00 -1.09
C HIS A 367 -5.89 -4.36 -0.51
N VAL A 368 -6.82 -4.96 0.24
CA VAL A 368 -6.64 -6.20 1.00
C VAL A 368 -5.41 -6.15 1.92
N ALA A 369 -5.24 -5.04 2.64
CA ALA A 369 -4.45 -5.04 3.87
C ALA A 369 -4.97 -6.14 4.79
N LEU A 370 -4.08 -7.00 5.30
CA LEU A 370 -4.50 -8.17 6.07
C LEU A 370 -5.00 -7.76 7.46
N GLU A 371 -4.40 -6.73 8.06
CA GLU A 371 -5.02 -6.01 9.17
C GLU A 371 -6.15 -5.12 8.64
N THR A 372 -7.37 -5.33 9.11
CA THR A 372 -8.53 -4.50 8.76
C THR A 372 -8.44 -3.12 9.42
N HIS A 373 -9.26 -2.16 8.99
CA HIS A 373 -9.33 -0.87 9.68
C HIS A 373 -9.84 -1.08 11.11
N ALA A 374 -9.10 -0.48 12.04
CA ALA A 374 -9.41 -0.51 13.45
C ALA A 374 -8.91 0.74 14.15
N ALA A 375 -9.60 1.11 15.22
CA ALA A 375 -9.20 2.16 16.15
C ALA A 375 -9.68 1.85 17.58
N ILE A 376 -8.95 2.39 18.55
CA ILE A 376 -9.35 2.49 19.95
C ILE A 376 -9.26 3.97 20.32
N ALA A 377 -10.32 4.52 20.91
CA ALA A 377 -10.28 5.85 21.51
C ALA A 377 -10.58 5.77 23.01
N SER A 378 -9.92 6.62 23.79
CA SER A 378 -10.17 6.81 25.22
C SER A 378 -9.95 8.28 25.58
N VAL A 379 -10.35 8.67 26.79
CA VAL A 379 -10.04 9.97 27.37
C VAL A 379 -9.16 9.72 28.58
N ASP A 380 -8.01 10.38 28.67
CA ASP A 380 -7.10 10.22 29.81
C ASP A 380 -7.54 11.04 31.04
N SER A 381 -6.77 10.95 32.12
CA SER A 381 -7.05 11.65 33.38
C SER A 381 -6.98 13.18 33.28
N GLU A 382 -6.33 13.71 32.25
CA GLU A 382 -6.22 15.16 31.99
C GLU A 382 -7.32 15.64 31.02
N GLY A 383 -8.18 14.73 30.55
CA GLY A 383 -9.26 15.02 29.62
C GLY A 383 -8.84 15.00 28.15
N ARG A 384 -7.62 14.53 27.84
CA ARG A 384 -7.11 14.45 26.47
C ARG A 384 -7.71 13.24 25.75
N LEU A 385 -8.13 13.44 24.50
CA LEU A 385 -8.56 12.35 23.63
C LEU A 385 -7.34 11.57 23.14
N GLN A 386 -7.30 10.29 23.47
CA GLN A 386 -6.25 9.34 23.12
C GLN A 386 -6.78 8.42 22.02
N VAL A 387 -6.12 8.37 20.85
CA VAL A 387 -6.55 7.53 19.72
C VAL A 387 -5.41 6.63 19.24
N ARG A 388 -5.61 5.32 19.35
CA ARG A 388 -4.75 4.33 18.72
C ARG A 388 -5.38 3.88 17.40
N THR A 389 -4.68 4.06 16.29
CA THR A 389 -5.22 3.83 14.92
C THR A 389 -4.37 2.85 14.10
N SER A 390 -4.99 2.28 13.06
CA SER A 390 -4.37 1.52 11.98
C SER A 390 -4.00 2.38 10.76
N SER A 391 -3.89 3.70 10.93
CA SER A 391 -3.67 4.70 9.86
C SER A 391 -2.20 4.84 9.41
N GLN A 392 -2.01 5.30 8.16
CA GLN A 392 -0.72 5.73 7.60
C GLN A 392 -0.38 7.20 7.92
N VAL A 393 -1.34 7.96 8.49
CA VAL A 393 -1.32 9.42 8.57
C VAL A 393 -1.74 9.94 9.97
N PRO A 394 -1.13 9.48 11.08
CA PRO A 394 -1.61 9.78 12.44
C PRO A 394 -1.74 11.27 12.76
N PHE A 395 -0.86 12.13 12.24
CA PHE A 395 -0.94 13.58 12.43
C PHE A 395 -2.14 14.21 11.68
N LEU A 396 -2.45 13.72 10.48
CA LEU A 396 -3.62 14.19 9.73
C LEU A 396 -4.93 13.68 10.36
N VAL A 397 -4.92 12.46 10.92
CA VAL A 397 -6.02 11.98 11.78
C VAL A 397 -6.24 12.94 12.95
N ARG A 398 -5.18 13.34 13.67
CA ARG A 398 -5.27 14.32 14.77
C ARG A 398 -5.94 15.60 14.30
N ARG A 399 -5.45 16.21 13.21
CA ARG A 399 -5.99 17.45 12.64
C ARG A 399 -7.47 17.32 12.25
N THR A 400 -7.85 16.21 11.62
CA THR A 400 -9.24 15.96 11.22
C THR A 400 -10.14 15.79 12.44
N LEU A 401 -9.72 15.05 13.47
CA LEU A 401 -10.48 14.93 14.71
C LEU A 401 -10.64 16.28 15.42
N CYS A 402 -9.59 17.10 15.47
CA CYS A 402 -9.65 18.45 16.03
C CYS A 402 -10.70 19.30 15.32
N ARG A 403 -10.70 19.29 13.97
CA ARG A 403 -11.69 20.03 13.18
C ARG A 403 -13.12 19.50 13.37
N VAL A 404 -13.32 18.19 13.33
CA VAL A 404 -14.64 17.56 13.41
C VAL A 404 -15.28 17.79 14.78
N PHE A 405 -14.50 17.72 15.86
CA PHE A 405 -15.00 17.84 17.23
C PHE A 405 -14.77 19.22 17.87
N GLY A 406 -14.13 20.15 17.17
CA GLY A 406 -13.80 21.48 17.71
C GLY A 406 -12.82 21.43 18.88
N LEU A 407 -11.90 20.46 18.88
CA LEU A 407 -10.90 20.27 19.93
C LEU A 407 -9.59 21.02 19.59
N PRO A 408 -8.91 21.61 20.58
CA PRO A 408 -7.53 22.06 20.43
C PRO A 408 -6.58 20.89 20.13
N GLU A 409 -5.52 21.15 19.37
CA GLU A 409 -4.59 20.09 18.92
C GLU A 409 -3.87 19.41 20.08
N GLU A 410 -3.52 20.17 21.12
CA GLU A 410 -2.93 19.65 22.35
C GLU A 410 -3.89 18.73 23.14
N GLN A 411 -5.20 18.81 22.90
CA GLN A 411 -6.19 17.94 23.54
C GLN A 411 -6.39 16.61 22.81
N VAL A 412 -5.64 16.36 21.72
CA VAL A 412 -5.74 15.11 20.96
C VAL A 412 -4.35 14.49 20.80
N HIS A 413 -4.25 13.20 21.09
CA HIS A 413 -3.07 12.37 20.82
C HIS A 413 -3.46 11.24 19.87
N VAL A 414 -2.65 11.02 18.84
CA VAL A 414 -2.84 9.92 17.92
C VAL A 414 -1.57 9.08 17.84
N LEU A 415 -1.73 7.77 18.01
CA LEU A 415 -0.66 6.80 17.93
C LEU A 415 -1.02 5.71 16.91
N ALA A 416 -0.14 5.48 15.95
CA ALA A 416 -0.14 4.27 15.13
C ALA A 416 0.99 3.36 15.59
N GLY A 417 0.67 2.09 15.88
CA GLY A 417 1.70 1.08 16.10
C GLY A 417 2.34 0.64 14.77
N ARG A 418 2.86 -0.59 14.74
CA ARG A 418 3.11 -1.24 13.45
C ARG A 418 1.76 -1.52 12.79
N VAL A 419 1.62 -1.21 11.51
CA VAL A 419 0.36 -1.40 10.76
C VAL A 419 0.48 -2.56 9.79
N GLY A 420 -0.54 -3.41 9.69
CA GLY A 420 -0.54 -4.65 8.88
C GLY A 420 -0.83 -4.43 7.40
N GLY A 421 -0.15 -3.47 6.77
CA GLY A 421 -0.32 -3.02 5.40
C GLY A 421 -1.30 -1.85 5.28
N GLY A 422 -1.05 -0.94 4.33
CA GLY A 422 -1.87 0.26 4.07
C GLY A 422 -2.26 0.41 2.59
N PHE A 423 -1.26 0.41 1.69
CA PHE A 423 -1.43 0.41 0.22
C PHE A 423 -2.27 1.58 -0.34
N GLY A 424 -2.41 2.67 0.41
CA GLY A 424 -3.28 3.81 0.09
C GLY A 424 -4.55 3.84 0.93
N GLY A 425 -5.24 2.70 1.11
CA GLY A 425 -6.56 2.67 1.77
C GLY A 425 -6.59 3.11 3.24
N LYS A 426 -5.44 3.14 3.92
CA LYS A 426 -5.27 3.63 5.31
C LYS A 426 -4.81 5.09 5.38
N GLN A 427 -4.92 5.83 4.28
CA GLN A 427 -4.82 7.29 4.22
C GLN A 427 -6.16 7.96 4.57
N GLU A 428 -7.20 7.16 4.86
CA GLU A 428 -8.55 7.61 5.17
C GLU A 428 -8.78 7.67 6.69
N VAL A 429 -9.71 8.54 7.12
CA VAL A 429 -10.32 8.54 8.47
C VAL A 429 -11.68 7.85 8.38
N LEU A 430 -11.75 6.58 8.78
CA LEU A 430 -12.96 5.74 8.62
C LEU A 430 -13.50 5.16 9.93
N THR A 431 -12.62 5.01 10.92
CA THR A 431 -12.94 4.35 12.20
C THR A 431 -12.73 5.28 13.39
N GLU A 432 -11.82 6.24 13.25
CA GLU A 432 -11.28 7.08 14.31
C GLU A 432 -12.30 8.09 14.80
N ASP A 433 -13.03 8.73 13.88
CA ASP A 433 -14.04 9.72 14.19
C ASP A 433 -15.20 9.13 15.01
N ILE A 434 -15.69 7.94 14.64
CA ILE A 434 -16.82 7.32 15.33
C ILE A 434 -16.45 6.74 16.70
N VAL A 435 -15.23 6.21 16.87
CA VAL A 435 -14.76 5.79 18.21
C VAL A 435 -14.45 7.00 19.09
N ALA A 436 -13.93 8.09 18.52
CA ALA A 436 -13.70 9.34 19.24
C ALA A 436 -15.02 9.93 19.76
N LEU A 437 -16.06 9.99 18.93
CA LEU A 437 -17.40 10.40 19.36
C LEU A 437 -17.86 9.58 20.57
N ALA A 438 -17.77 8.26 20.50
CA ALA A 438 -18.19 7.38 21.59
C ALA A 438 -17.35 7.56 22.86
N ALA A 439 -16.01 7.65 22.74
CA ALA A 439 -15.11 7.83 23.88
C ALA A 439 -15.33 9.17 24.59
N LEU A 440 -15.46 10.27 23.83
CA LEU A 440 -15.74 11.60 24.37
C LEU A 440 -17.09 11.66 25.11
N ARG A 441 -18.11 10.94 24.61
CA ARG A 441 -19.44 10.91 25.23
C ARG A 441 -19.52 10.01 26.46
N LEU A 442 -18.76 8.92 26.49
CA LEU A 442 -18.85 7.88 27.54
C LEU A 442 -17.77 7.99 28.60
N GLY A 443 -16.65 8.67 28.35
CA GLY A 443 -15.50 8.72 29.26
C GLY A 443 -14.86 7.34 29.49
N ARG A 444 -15.02 6.41 28.54
CA ARG A 444 -14.53 5.02 28.60
C ARG A 444 -13.81 4.67 27.31
N PRO A 445 -12.82 3.76 27.34
CA PRO A 445 -12.18 3.27 26.13
C PRO A 445 -13.19 2.54 25.22
N VAL A 446 -13.20 2.87 23.93
CA VAL A 446 -14.08 2.28 22.91
C VAL A 446 -13.25 1.80 21.73
N GLN A 447 -13.47 0.55 21.31
CA GLN A 447 -12.82 -0.05 20.14
C GLN A 447 -13.81 -0.31 19.01
N LEU A 448 -13.37 -0.04 17.78
CA LEU A 448 -13.99 -0.54 16.55
C LEU A 448 -12.95 -1.33 15.75
N GLU A 449 -13.33 -2.52 15.30
CA GLU A 449 -12.56 -3.31 14.32
C GLU A 449 -13.51 -3.74 13.20
N LEU A 450 -13.21 -3.35 11.97
CA LEU A 450 -14.00 -3.77 10.82
C LEU A 450 -13.75 -5.25 10.53
N THR A 451 -14.83 -5.97 10.23
CA THR A 451 -14.74 -7.30 9.62
C THR A 451 -14.20 -7.20 8.19
N ARG A 452 -13.77 -8.33 7.62
CA ARG A 452 -13.33 -8.35 6.22
C ARG A 452 -14.45 -7.94 5.26
N THR A 453 -15.68 -8.35 5.51
CA THR A 453 -16.84 -7.93 4.70
C THR A 453 -17.03 -6.43 4.75
N GLU A 454 -16.95 -5.84 5.95
CA GLU A 454 -17.04 -4.38 6.08
C GLU A 454 -15.90 -3.64 5.36
N GLN A 455 -14.69 -4.21 5.30
CA GLN A 455 -13.62 -3.66 4.46
C GLN A 455 -13.99 -3.65 2.98
N PHE A 456 -14.72 -4.65 2.48
CA PHE A 456 -15.12 -4.67 1.07
C PHE A 456 -16.28 -3.73 0.76
N THR A 457 -17.23 -3.60 1.69
CA THR A 457 -18.50 -2.93 1.40
C THR A 457 -18.60 -1.51 1.97
N ALA A 458 -17.64 -1.08 2.81
CA ALA A 458 -17.77 0.18 3.52
C ALA A 458 -16.49 0.99 3.71
N THR A 459 -15.40 0.59 3.06
CA THR A 459 -14.21 1.44 2.92
C THR A 459 -13.97 1.76 1.46
N THR A 460 -12.87 2.44 1.17
CA THR A 460 -12.56 2.86 -0.19
C THR A 460 -11.97 1.73 -1.05
N THR A 461 -12.27 1.79 -2.34
CA THR A 461 -11.64 0.98 -3.40
C THR A 461 -10.72 1.83 -4.27
N ARG A 462 -9.92 1.21 -5.15
CA ARG A 462 -9.33 1.95 -6.28
C ARG A 462 -10.44 2.56 -7.16
N HIS A 463 -10.23 3.78 -7.65
CA HIS A 463 -11.11 4.42 -8.64
C HIS A 463 -11.03 3.68 -9.99
N PRO A 464 -12.16 3.20 -10.55
CA PRO A 464 -12.22 2.69 -11.91
C PRO A 464 -12.26 3.84 -12.92
N PHE A 465 -11.62 3.65 -14.06
CA PHE A 465 -11.49 4.64 -15.12
C PHE A 465 -12.12 4.11 -16.41
N THR A 466 -12.76 4.99 -17.17
CA THR A 466 -13.03 4.79 -18.60
C THR A 466 -12.27 5.85 -19.37
N ILE A 467 -11.38 5.44 -20.26
CA ILE A 467 -10.44 6.30 -20.99
C ILE A 467 -10.65 6.10 -22.48
N ARG A 468 -11.26 7.06 -23.15
CA ARG A 468 -11.30 7.09 -24.62
C ARG A 468 -10.01 7.74 -25.09
N LEU A 469 -9.18 6.99 -25.80
CA LEU A 469 -7.88 7.46 -26.26
C LEU A 469 -7.82 7.44 -27.78
N LYS A 470 -7.30 8.51 -28.35
CA LYS A 470 -6.89 8.62 -29.74
C LYS A 470 -5.43 9.08 -29.82
N ALA A 471 -4.62 8.36 -30.58
CA ALA A 471 -3.19 8.64 -30.71
C ALA A 471 -2.74 8.52 -32.16
N GLY A 472 -1.76 9.34 -32.57
CA GLY A 472 -1.25 9.39 -33.94
C GLY A 472 0.26 9.21 -34.01
N ALA A 473 0.75 8.48 -35.00
CA ALA A 473 2.17 8.33 -35.30
C ALA A 473 2.45 8.62 -36.77
N SER A 474 3.60 9.24 -37.05
CA SER A 474 4.15 9.32 -38.41
C SER A 474 4.97 8.07 -38.75
N VAL A 475 5.20 7.84 -40.03
CA VAL A 475 5.91 6.67 -40.58
C VAL A 475 7.36 6.57 -40.11
N ASP A 476 7.98 7.70 -39.75
CA ASP A 476 9.32 7.76 -39.14
C ASP A 476 9.31 7.47 -37.61
N GLY A 477 8.14 7.17 -37.03
CA GLY A 477 7.98 6.76 -35.65
C GLY A 477 7.94 7.90 -34.64
N ARG A 478 7.54 9.10 -35.04
CA ARG A 478 7.27 10.21 -34.11
C ARG A 478 5.80 10.23 -33.69
N LEU A 479 5.55 10.45 -32.40
CA LEU A 479 4.22 10.65 -31.84
C LEU A 479 3.70 12.04 -32.23
N THR A 480 2.62 12.10 -32.99
CA THR A 480 2.11 13.35 -33.58
C THR A 480 0.98 13.98 -32.80
N ALA A 481 0.12 13.18 -32.15
CA ALA A 481 -0.97 13.64 -31.29
C ALA A 481 -1.36 12.61 -30.23
N LEU A 482 -1.84 13.11 -29.08
CA LEU A 482 -2.56 12.34 -28.05
C LEU A 482 -3.83 13.11 -27.63
N GLU A 483 -4.99 12.48 -27.72
CA GLU A 483 -6.27 13.03 -27.24
C GLU A 483 -6.94 12.00 -26.32
N LEU A 484 -7.36 12.44 -25.13
CA LEU A 484 -7.94 11.57 -24.11
C LEU A 484 -9.21 12.19 -23.52
N ASP A 485 -10.31 11.43 -23.49
CA ASP A 485 -11.46 11.70 -22.62
C ASP A 485 -11.48 10.70 -21.47
N VAL A 486 -11.54 11.20 -20.24
CA VAL A 486 -11.41 10.38 -19.03
C VAL A 486 -12.62 10.56 -18.12
N LEU A 487 -13.26 9.45 -17.76
CA LEU A 487 -14.26 9.40 -16.71
C LEU A 487 -13.74 8.54 -15.55
N THR A 488 -13.67 9.14 -14.37
CA THR A 488 -13.27 8.48 -13.12
C THR A 488 -14.48 8.33 -12.21
N ASN A 489 -14.76 7.12 -11.72
CA ASN A 489 -15.84 6.91 -10.74
C ASN A 489 -15.30 7.05 -9.31
N THR A 490 -15.78 8.03 -8.54
CA THR A 490 -15.40 8.19 -7.13
C THR A 490 -16.30 7.41 -6.17
N GLY A 491 -17.40 6.81 -6.67
CA GLY A 491 -18.46 6.30 -5.80
C GLY A 491 -19.21 7.44 -5.11
N ALA A 492 -19.75 7.15 -3.92
CA ALA A 492 -20.66 8.07 -3.24
C ALA A 492 -19.98 9.29 -2.59
N TYR A 493 -18.65 9.31 -2.47
CA TYR A 493 -17.89 10.37 -1.79
C TYR A 493 -16.62 10.74 -2.58
N GLY A 494 -16.24 12.01 -2.49
CA GLY A 494 -15.26 12.69 -3.35
C GLY A 494 -13.81 12.38 -3.02
N ASN A 495 -13.59 11.51 -2.03
CA ASN A 495 -12.31 11.07 -1.48
C ASN A 495 -11.26 10.82 -2.56
N HIS A 496 -10.16 11.57 -2.54
CA HIS A 496 -9.04 11.50 -3.47
C HIS A 496 -9.38 11.69 -4.96
N GLY A 497 -10.64 11.91 -5.32
CA GLY A 497 -11.12 11.99 -6.70
C GLY A 497 -10.37 13.03 -7.53
N PRO A 498 -10.24 14.29 -7.06
CA PRO A 498 -9.46 15.32 -7.75
C PRO A 498 -8.00 14.89 -7.93
N GLY A 499 -7.32 14.49 -6.85
CA GLY A 499 -5.90 14.12 -6.89
C GLY A 499 -5.59 12.94 -7.81
N VAL A 500 -6.41 11.88 -7.77
CA VAL A 500 -6.25 10.68 -8.61
C VAL A 500 -6.45 11.01 -10.09
N MET A 501 -7.41 11.87 -10.42
CA MET A 501 -7.64 12.31 -11.80
C MET A 501 -6.50 13.18 -12.32
N PHE A 502 -6.09 14.22 -11.57
CA PHE A 502 -5.03 15.14 -11.98
C PHE A 502 -3.67 14.45 -12.10
N HIS A 503 -3.28 13.65 -11.11
CA HIS A 503 -2.03 12.90 -11.14
C HIS A 503 -2.03 11.87 -12.28
N GLY A 504 -3.14 11.15 -12.49
CA GLY A 504 -3.27 10.24 -13.64
C GLY A 504 -2.99 10.92 -14.99
N CYS A 505 -3.51 12.13 -15.20
CA CYS A 505 -3.37 12.88 -16.45
C CYS A 505 -2.04 13.64 -16.58
N GLY A 506 -1.31 13.87 -15.50
CA GLY A 506 -0.04 14.60 -15.48
C GLY A 506 1.10 13.78 -16.07
N GLU A 507 1.73 12.96 -15.22
CA GLU A 507 3.00 12.29 -15.48
C GLU A 507 2.88 11.22 -16.58
N SER A 508 1.71 10.58 -16.69
CA SER A 508 1.44 9.57 -17.74
C SER A 508 1.55 10.15 -19.16
N LEU A 509 1.28 11.45 -19.33
CA LEU A 509 1.46 12.16 -20.60
C LEU A 509 2.83 12.83 -20.70
N ALA A 510 3.34 13.35 -19.58
CA ALA A 510 4.61 14.09 -19.55
C ALA A 510 5.82 13.21 -19.92
N VAL A 511 5.74 11.90 -19.74
CA VAL A 511 6.83 10.95 -20.10
C VAL A 511 7.10 10.85 -21.61
N TYR A 512 6.19 11.35 -22.46
CA TYR A 512 6.33 11.30 -23.92
C TYR A 512 6.50 12.70 -24.54
N ARG A 513 7.49 12.86 -25.41
CA ARG A 513 7.65 14.01 -26.31
C ARG A 513 6.57 13.96 -27.41
N CYS A 514 5.54 14.76 -27.24
CA CYS A 514 4.54 15.03 -28.28
C CYS A 514 4.11 16.50 -28.17
N GLY A 515 4.13 17.21 -29.30
CA GLY A 515 3.78 18.63 -29.34
C GLY A 515 2.27 18.90 -29.31
N ASN A 516 1.44 17.88 -29.47
CA ASN A 516 -0.01 18.03 -29.55
C ASN A 516 -0.69 17.04 -28.58
N LYS A 517 -1.21 17.55 -27.46
CA LYS A 517 -1.83 16.74 -26.41
C LYS A 517 -3.10 17.40 -25.90
N LYS A 518 -4.17 16.64 -25.75
CA LYS A 518 -5.45 17.15 -25.21
C LYS A 518 -6.03 16.18 -24.19
N VAL A 519 -6.55 16.72 -23.09
CA VAL A 519 -7.26 15.98 -22.05
C VAL A 519 -8.56 16.69 -21.70
N ASP A 520 -9.64 15.91 -21.71
CA ASP A 520 -10.95 16.25 -21.15
C ASP A 520 -11.31 15.20 -20.09
N ALA A 521 -11.18 15.54 -18.80
CA ALA A 521 -11.34 14.57 -17.70
C ALA A 521 -12.37 15.02 -16.66
N HIS A 522 -13.13 14.07 -16.12
CA HIS A 522 -14.09 14.29 -15.04
C HIS A 522 -13.99 13.19 -13.97
N ALA A 523 -13.96 13.60 -12.71
CA ALA A 523 -14.23 12.75 -11.57
C ALA A 523 -15.71 12.87 -11.18
N MET A 524 -16.42 11.73 -11.13
CA MET A 524 -17.88 11.66 -11.03
C MET A 524 -18.34 10.95 -9.75
N TYR A 525 -19.36 11.51 -9.09
CA TYR A 525 -20.12 10.83 -8.06
C TYR A 525 -21.06 9.77 -8.65
N THR A 526 -21.21 8.65 -7.94
CA THR A 526 -22.25 7.62 -8.18
C THR A 526 -22.70 7.02 -6.85
N ASN A 527 -23.82 6.31 -6.79
CA ASN A 527 -24.30 5.62 -5.59
C ASN A 527 -23.66 4.23 -5.37
N THR A 528 -22.40 4.07 -5.79
CA THR A 528 -21.60 2.86 -5.56
C THR A 528 -20.63 3.05 -4.39
N VAL A 529 -20.02 1.97 -3.90
CA VAL A 529 -19.02 2.02 -2.82
C VAL A 529 -17.95 3.10 -3.12
N PRO A 530 -17.56 3.92 -2.12
CA PRO A 530 -16.59 4.99 -2.33
C PRO A 530 -15.24 4.47 -2.84
N ALA A 531 -14.55 5.29 -3.62
CA ALA A 531 -13.18 5.08 -4.01
C ALA A 531 -12.24 5.98 -3.20
N GLY A 532 -10.94 5.71 -3.27
CA GLY A 532 -9.91 6.48 -2.59
C GLY A 532 -8.51 6.11 -3.07
N ALA A 533 -7.50 6.51 -2.30
CA ALA A 533 -6.10 6.30 -2.63
C ALA A 533 -5.76 4.81 -2.70
N PHE A 534 -5.16 4.38 -3.82
CA PHE A 534 -4.53 3.06 -3.95
C PHE A 534 -3.18 3.25 -4.65
N ARG A 535 -2.12 2.59 -4.16
CA ARG A 535 -0.79 2.47 -4.79
C ARG A 535 -0.81 2.63 -6.33
N GLY A 536 -0.12 3.65 -6.83
CA GLY A 536 -0.10 4.03 -8.25
C GLY A 536 -1.06 5.18 -8.61
N TYR A 537 -2.05 5.47 -7.74
CA TYR A 537 -2.78 6.74 -7.63
C TYR A 537 -3.24 7.40 -8.94
N GLY A 538 -3.85 6.64 -9.87
CA GLY A 538 -4.36 7.16 -11.15
C GLY A 538 -3.41 6.92 -12.33
N LEU A 539 -2.10 6.89 -12.10
CA LEU A 539 -1.10 6.66 -13.14
C LEU A 539 -1.28 5.29 -13.79
N SER A 540 -1.40 4.22 -13.00
CA SER A 540 -1.54 2.87 -13.56
C SER A 540 -2.76 2.70 -14.48
N GLN A 541 -3.86 3.39 -14.18
CA GLN A 541 -5.05 3.40 -15.03
C GLN A 541 -4.79 4.11 -16.37
N MET A 542 -4.17 5.28 -16.34
CA MET A 542 -3.86 6.07 -17.55
C MET A 542 -2.75 5.43 -18.39
N ILE A 543 -1.70 4.93 -17.74
CA ILE A 543 -0.58 4.24 -18.37
C ILE A 543 -1.05 2.93 -19.04
N PHE A 544 -2.05 2.22 -18.49
CA PHE A 544 -2.64 1.07 -19.18
C PHE A 544 -3.15 1.44 -20.60
N ALA A 545 -3.87 2.55 -20.73
CA ALA A 545 -4.37 3.03 -22.01
C ALA A 545 -3.24 3.54 -22.92
N ILE A 546 -2.37 4.42 -22.39
CA ILE A 546 -1.30 5.09 -23.14
C ILE A 546 -0.27 4.08 -23.64
N GLU A 547 0.25 3.21 -22.78
CA GLU A 547 1.26 2.21 -23.16
C GLU A 547 0.71 1.11 -24.07
N SER A 548 -0.59 0.82 -23.99
CA SER A 548 -1.25 -0.05 -24.98
C SER A 548 -1.30 0.63 -26.36
N ALA A 549 -1.62 1.93 -26.39
CA ALA A 549 -1.65 2.70 -27.62
C ALA A 549 -0.26 2.87 -28.24
N MET A 550 0.79 3.08 -27.44
CA MET A 550 2.17 3.13 -27.96
C MET A 550 2.54 1.84 -28.71
N ASP A 551 2.07 0.69 -28.22
CA ASP A 551 2.29 -0.61 -28.86
C ASP A 551 1.49 -0.76 -30.16
N GLU A 552 0.22 -0.33 -30.18
CA GLU A 552 -0.60 -0.36 -31.41
C GLU A 552 -0.09 0.62 -32.48
N LEU A 553 0.40 1.81 -32.07
CA LEU A 553 1.03 2.75 -33.00
C LEU A 553 2.29 2.16 -33.62
N ALA A 554 3.18 1.59 -32.80
CA ALA A 554 4.40 0.94 -33.27
C ALA A 554 4.06 -0.20 -34.25
N ALA A 555 3.12 -1.07 -33.91
CA ALA A 555 2.66 -2.15 -34.77
C ALA A 555 2.04 -1.63 -36.08
N GLY A 556 1.23 -0.56 -36.01
CA GLY A 556 0.55 0.04 -37.16
C GLY A 556 1.48 0.61 -38.23
N ILE A 557 2.64 1.13 -37.82
CA ILE A 557 3.69 1.60 -38.74
C ILE A 557 4.79 0.55 -39.02
N GLY A 558 4.69 -0.65 -38.42
CA GLY A 558 5.68 -1.72 -38.57
C GLY A 558 7.01 -1.46 -37.86
N MET A 559 7.00 -0.69 -36.76
CA MET A 559 8.18 -0.39 -35.94
C MET A 559 8.25 -1.30 -34.71
N ASP A 560 9.47 -1.64 -34.29
CA ASP A 560 9.70 -2.32 -33.02
C ASP A 560 9.18 -1.46 -31.84
N PRO A 561 8.36 -2.01 -30.92
CA PRO A 561 7.78 -1.21 -29.83
C PRO A 561 8.80 -0.65 -28.83
N PHE A 562 9.99 -1.26 -28.67
CA PHE A 562 11.05 -0.67 -27.84
C PHE A 562 11.65 0.57 -28.52
N GLU A 563 11.92 0.48 -29.82
CA GLU A 563 12.45 1.59 -30.61
C GLU A 563 11.44 2.75 -30.69
N PHE A 564 10.15 2.45 -30.87
CA PHE A 564 9.11 3.49 -30.86
C PHE A 564 9.09 4.26 -29.53
N ARG A 565 9.15 3.56 -28.39
CA ARG A 565 9.24 4.20 -27.07
C ARG A 565 10.53 5.02 -26.93
N ARG A 566 11.68 4.47 -27.32
CA ARG A 566 12.98 5.17 -27.25
C ARG A 566 13.00 6.48 -28.05
N ARG A 567 12.29 6.52 -29.18
CA ARG A 567 12.15 7.72 -30.02
C ARG A 567 11.28 8.79 -29.39
N ASN A 568 10.29 8.41 -28.59
CA ASN A 568 9.26 9.32 -28.12
C ASN A 568 9.35 9.63 -26.62
N MET A 569 9.95 8.79 -25.78
CA MET A 569 10.07 9.06 -24.33
C MET A 569 11.00 10.25 -24.06
N VAL A 570 10.73 11.04 -23.03
CA VAL A 570 11.59 12.16 -22.59
C VAL A 570 13.03 11.72 -22.32
N ARG A 571 13.97 12.65 -22.50
CA ARG A 571 15.39 12.52 -22.20
C ARG A 571 15.81 13.54 -21.16
N GLU A 572 16.96 13.32 -20.54
CA GLU A 572 17.57 14.30 -19.65
C GLU A 572 17.67 15.67 -20.34
N GLY A 573 17.11 16.70 -19.70
CA GLY A 573 17.06 18.07 -20.22
C GLY A 573 15.80 18.41 -21.03
N ASP A 574 15.01 17.43 -21.47
CA ASP A 574 13.71 17.71 -22.09
C ASP A 574 12.72 18.27 -21.07
N GLN A 575 11.85 19.20 -21.49
CA GLN A 575 10.74 19.62 -20.64
C GLN A 575 9.71 18.48 -20.49
N MET A 576 9.31 18.19 -19.24
CA MET A 576 8.28 17.20 -18.91
C MET A 576 6.89 17.81 -19.08
N LEU A 577 6.48 18.04 -20.33
CA LEU A 577 5.21 18.70 -20.64
C LEU A 577 4.05 17.70 -20.70
N SER A 578 3.04 17.88 -19.85
CA SER A 578 1.75 17.17 -19.98
C SER A 578 0.87 17.88 -21.01
N THR A 579 -0.10 18.70 -20.60
CA THR A 579 -1.03 19.41 -21.49
C THR A 579 -0.89 20.93 -21.40
N GLN A 580 0.12 21.42 -20.69
CA GLN A 580 0.45 22.85 -20.56
C GLN A 580 1.79 23.14 -21.24
N PRO A 581 2.00 24.37 -21.74
CA PRO A 581 3.23 24.75 -22.45
C PRO A 581 4.44 24.91 -21.52
N ASP A 582 4.21 25.10 -20.23
CA ASP A 582 5.24 25.21 -19.21
C ASP A 582 5.29 23.92 -18.36
N PRO A 583 6.49 23.40 -18.02
CA PRO A 583 6.62 22.30 -17.10
C PRO A 583 6.29 22.74 -15.67
N GLU A 584 5.97 21.78 -14.80
CA GLU A 584 5.84 22.04 -13.37
C GLU A 584 7.15 22.64 -12.80
N GLU A 585 7.03 23.78 -12.10
CA GLU A 585 8.19 24.57 -11.67
C GLU A 585 9.07 23.81 -10.68
N ASP A 586 8.48 22.98 -9.82
CA ASP A 586 9.17 22.30 -8.73
C ASP A 586 9.56 20.85 -9.02
N VAL A 587 9.33 20.37 -10.25
CA VAL A 587 9.67 18.99 -10.67
C VAL A 587 10.90 19.01 -11.56
N HIS A 588 11.92 18.25 -11.18
CA HIS A 588 13.20 18.22 -11.89
C HIS A 588 13.72 16.80 -12.07
N TYR A 589 14.57 16.62 -13.09
CA TYR A 589 15.47 15.47 -13.12
C TYR A 589 16.53 15.65 -12.03
N GLY A 590 16.34 14.99 -10.89
CA GLY A 590 17.38 14.85 -9.88
C GLY A 590 18.50 13.91 -10.35
N SER A 591 18.13 12.87 -11.09
CA SER A 591 18.95 12.06 -12.00
C SER A 591 18.05 11.44 -13.08
N TYR A 592 18.63 10.82 -14.11
CA TYR A 592 17.87 10.21 -15.21
C TYR A 592 18.38 8.79 -15.54
N GLY A 593 17.50 7.78 -15.36
CA GLY A 593 17.79 6.37 -15.62
C GLY A 593 16.89 5.67 -16.64
N LEU A 594 15.95 6.36 -17.30
CA LEU A 594 14.92 5.72 -18.13
C LEU A 594 15.50 4.90 -19.30
N ASP A 595 16.48 5.45 -20.05
CA ASP A 595 17.18 4.73 -21.12
C ASP A 595 17.88 3.46 -20.62
N GLN A 596 18.50 3.53 -19.43
CA GLN A 596 19.15 2.38 -18.81
C GLN A 596 18.11 1.31 -18.44
N CYS A 597 16.99 1.70 -17.81
CA CYS A 597 15.91 0.79 -17.47
C CYS A 597 15.36 0.07 -18.70
N LEU A 598 15.15 0.79 -19.80
CA LEU A 598 14.67 0.22 -21.06
C LEU A 598 15.66 -0.82 -21.61
N GLY A 599 16.96 -0.51 -21.60
CA GLY A 599 18.02 -1.44 -22.00
C GLY A 599 18.10 -2.68 -21.12
N LEU A 600 18.07 -2.50 -19.79
CA LEU A 600 18.13 -3.59 -18.81
C LEU A 600 16.99 -4.60 -19.00
N VAL A 601 15.76 -4.13 -19.21
CA VAL A 601 14.61 -5.00 -19.48
C VAL A 601 14.78 -5.75 -20.79
N ARG A 602 15.11 -5.05 -21.88
CA ARG A 602 15.33 -5.67 -23.19
C ARG A 602 16.38 -6.79 -23.13
N ASP A 603 17.51 -6.50 -22.50
CA ASP A 603 18.62 -7.44 -22.41
C ASP A 603 18.27 -8.65 -21.51
N ALA A 604 17.50 -8.42 -20.43
CA ALA A 604 17.02 -9.49 -19.56
C ALA A 604 15.99 -10.41 -20.24
N LEU A 605 15.06 -9.86 -21.03
CA LEU A 605 14.14 -10.67 -21.84
C LEU A 605 14.89 -11.53 -22.85
N ALA A 606 15.93 -10.97 -23.49
CA ALA A 606 16.81 -11.70 -24.41
C ALA A 606 17.52 -12.87 -23.73
N ARG A 607 18.18 -12.63 -22.58
CA ARG A 607 18.79 -13.70 -21.77
C ARG A 607 17.76 -14.74 -21.34
N GLY A 608 16.55 -14.31 -20.99
CA GLY A 608 15.46 -15.21 -20.62
C GLY A 608 15.03 -16.14 -21.74
N ARG A 609 14.94 -15.65 -22.98
CA ARG A 609 14.70 -16.48 -24.17
C ARG A 609 15.79 -17.54 -24.33
N GLU A 610 17.05 -17.15 -24.25
CA GLU A 610 18.17 -18.08 -24.38
C GLU A 610 18.15 -19.16 -23.29
N ARG A 611 17.87 -18.79 -22.04
CA ARG A 611 17.71 -19.74 -20.92
C ARG A 611 16.57 -20.73 -21.17
N TYR A 612 15.40 -20.25 -21.62
CA TYR A 612 14.26 -21.11 -21.92
C TYR A 612 14.55 -22.08 -23.07
N ARG A 613 15.21 -21.60 -24.13
CA ARG A 613 15.66 -22.42 -25.25
C ARG A 613 16.62 -23.51 -24.82
N ALA A 614 17.63 -23.15 -24.03
CA ALA A 614 18.63 -24.09 -23.53
C ALA A 614 18.01 -25.16 -22.61
N ALA A 615 16.92 -24.82 -21.90
CA ALA A 615 16.17 -25.76 -21.06
C ALA A 615 15.14 -26.60 -21.83
N GLY A 616 14.99 -26.41 -23.14
CA GLY A 616 13.96 -27.10 -23.95
C GLY A 616 12.54 -26.66 -23.65
N LEU A 617 12.34 -25.46 -23.10
CA LEU A 617 11.03 -24.92 -22.68
C LEU A 617 10.41 -23.96 -23.70
N ASP A 618 11.00 -23.84 -24.90
CA ASP A 618 10.49 -22.98 -25.98
C ASP A 618 9.26 -23.59 -26.71
N GLU A 619 9.10 -24.92 -26.68
CA GLU A 619 8.01 -25.62 -27.35
C GLU A 619 6.95 -26.10 -26.35
N LEU A 620 6.00 -25.23 -26.01
CA LEU A 620 4.86 -25.58 -25.15
C LEU A 620 3.77 -26.40 -25.89
N GLY A 621 3.90 -26.58 -27.20
CA GLY A 621 2.94 -27.22 -28.09
C GLY A 621 2.13 -26.21 -28.92
N PRO A 622 1.45 -26.67 -29.99
CA PRO A 622 0.78 -25.80 -30.98
C PRO A 622 -0.41 -25.00 -30.43
N GLU A 623 -0.91 -25.40 -29.26
CA GLU A 623 -2.01 -24.73 -28.56
C GLU A 623 -1.55 -23.49 -27.76
N TRP A 624 -0.25 -23.26 -27.62
CA TRP A 624 0.30 -22.15 -26.84
C TRP A 624 0.87 -21.07 -27.75
N LEU A 625 0.32 -19.87 -27.64
CA LEU A 625 0.78 -18.67 -28.33
C LEU A 625 1.70 -17.88 -27.42
N THR A 626 2.95 -17.66 -27.84
CA THR A 626 3.93 -16.92 -27.05
C THR A 626 4.06 -15.49 -27.53
N GLY A 627 4.24 -14.55 -26.61
CA GLY A 627 4.47 -13.16 -26.94
C GLY A 627 5.26 -12.41 -25.88
N GLU A 628 5.82 -11.28 -26.29
CA GLU A 628 6.56 -10.37 -25.42
C GLU A 628 5.93 -8.98 -25.44
N GLY A 629 6.03 -8.28 -24.32
CA GLY A 629 5.48 -6.94 -24.19
C GLY A 629 6.19 -6.16 -23.10
N THR A 630 6.26 -4.84 -23.31
CA THR A 630 6.96 -3.91 -22.44
C THR A 630 6.09 -2.68 -22.21
N ALA A 631 6.27 -2.04 -21.07
CA ALA A 631 5.72 -0.73 -20.79
C ALA A 631 6.65 0.05 -19.86
N LEU A 632 6.57 1.37 -19.93
CA LEU A 632 7.31 2.30 -19.06
C LEU A 632 6.38 3.17 -18.22
N SER A 633 6.92 3.74 -17.16
CA SER A 633 6.23 4.72 -16.32
C SER A 633 7.20 5.77 -15.77
N MET A 634 6.70 6.98 -15.58
CA MET A 634 7.32 8.07 -14.82
C MET A 634 6.39 8.45 -13.67
N ILE A 635 6.95 8.88 -12.54
CA ILE A 635 6.20 9.37 -11.39
C ILE A 635 7.03 10.39 -10.61
N ASP A 636 6.37 11.45 -10.15
CA ASP A 636 6.93 12.42 -9.22
C ASP A 636 7.16 11.79 -7.83
N THR A 637 8.30 12.05 -7.21
CA THR A 637 8.67 11.37 -5.95
C THR A 637 7.97 11.91 -4.70
N VAL A 638 7.13 12.95 -4.81
CA VAL A 638 6.41 13.61 -3.71
C VAL A 638 5.11 14.25 -4.23
N PRO A 639 4.01 14.31 -3.43
CA PRO A 639 2.83 15.10 -3.77
C PRO A 639 3.13 16.60 -3.98
N PRO A 640 2.39 17.30 -4.85
CA PRO A 640 2.55 18.74 -5.04
C PRO A 640 2.02 19.54 -3.85
N ARG A 641 2.43 20.82 -3.76
CA ARG A 641 2.00 21.80 -2.73
C ARG A 641 2.40 21.44 -1.29
N GLY A 642 3.48 20.68 -1.14
CA GLY A 642 4.16 20.46 0.13
C GLY A 642 3.83 19.12 0.79
N HIS A 643 4.86 18.53 1.38
CA HIS A 643 4.77 17.33 2.21
C HIS A 643 5.85 17.46 3.28
N PHE A 644 5.45 17.51 4.54
CA PHE A 644 6.29 17.96 5.64
C PHE A 644 6.67 16.82 6.55
N ALA A 645 7.90 16.87 7.05
CA ALA A 645 8.36 15.99 8.13
C ALA A 645 9.29 16.74 9.07
N HIS A 646 9.16 16.45 10.35
CA HIS A 646 10.09 16.83 11.42
C HIS A 646 10.66 15.57 12.07
N SER A 647 11.98 15.52 12.23
CA SER A 647 12.70 14.49 12.97
C SER A 647 13.58 15.11 14.05
N ARG A 648 13.72 14.44 15.20
CA ARG A 648 14.64 14.82 16.28
C ARG A 648 15.57 13.66 16.61
N LEU A 649 16.87 13.94 16.72
CA LEU A 649 17.89 12.95 17.09
C LEU A 649 18.64 13.39 18.34
N ARG A 650 19.06 12.42 19.16
CA ARG A 650 19.86 12.67 20.37
C ARG A 650 20.84 11.56 20.67
N LEU A 651 21.96 11.91 21.31
CA LEU A 651 22.89 10.96 21.92
C LEU A 651 22.37 10.54 23.29
N LEU A 652 22.37 9.24 23.57
CA LEU A 652 21.93 8.64 24.83
C LEU A 652 23.12 8.42 25.79
N PRO A 653 22.86 8.27 27.11
CA PRO A 653 23.92 8.08 28.11
C PRO A 653 24.83 6.86 27.88
N ASP A 654 24.32 5.84 27.20
CA ASP A 654 25.08 4.62 26.88
C ASP A 654 25.90 4.73 25.57
N GLY A 655 25.93 5.91 24.96
CA GLY A 655 26.63 6.16 23.70
C GLY A 655 25.86 5.70 22.45
N THR A 656 24.60 5.27 22.57
CA THR A 656 23.71 4.99 21.44
C THR A 656 22.90 6.22 21.04
N TYR A 657 22.10 6.11 19.97
CA TYR A 657 21.30 7.20 19.45
C TYR A 657 19.81 6.87 19.48
N GLN A 658 19.00 7.90 19.68
CA GLN A 658 17.56 7.82 19.48
C GLN A 658 17.13 8.78 18.37
N ALA A 659 16.27 8.29 17.47
CA ALA A 659 15.64 9.07 16.42
C ALA A 659 14.11 9.05 16.60
N ASP A 660 13.52 10.23 16.76
CA ASP A 660 12.08 10.45 16.81
C ASP A 660 11.62 10.93 15.43
N VAL A 661 10.66 10.22 14.82
CA VAL A 661 10.18 10.47 13.45
C VAL A 661 8.66 10.33 13.39
N GLY A 662 7.94 11.23 12.72
CA GLY A 662 6.47 11.15 12.69
C GLY A 662 5.90 10.06 11.75
N THR A 663 6.65 9.64 10.73
CA THR A 663 6.16 8.75 9.67
C THR A 663 5.71 7.36 10.15
N ALA A 664 4.74 6.75 9.45
CA ALA A 664 4.17 5.43 9.78
C ALA A 664 4.96 4.25 9.18
N GLU A 665 5.09 3.14 9.93
CA GLU A 665 5.63 1.87 9.44
C GLU A 665 4.52 0.83 9.29
N PHE A 666 4.23 0.49 8.03
CA PHE A 666 3.17 -0.45 7.67
C PHE A 666 3.67 -1.60 6.78
N GLY A 667 4.98 -1.84 6.77
CA GLY A 667 5.67 -2.79 5.90
C GLY A 667 6.48 -2.16 4.78
N ASN A 668 6.46 -0.84 4.67
CA ASN A 668 7.22 -0.06 3.69
C ASN A 668 8.73 -0.02 3.97
N GLY A 669 9.17 -0.38 5.18
CA GLY A 669 10.60 -0.49 5.55
C GLY A 669 11.26 0.85 5.92
N THR A 670 10.48 1.91 6.13
CA THR A 670 11.02 3.23 6.44
C THR A 670 11.80 3.26 7.74
N THR A 671 11.43 2.46 8.76
CA THR A 671 12.19 2.38 10.02
C THR A 671 13.66 2.04 9.78
N THR A 672 13.94 1.09 8.88
CA THR A 672 15.31 0.68 8.54
C THR A 672 16.04 1.77 7.77
N VAL A 673 15.35 2.42 6.82
CA VAL A 673 15.90 3.55 6.06
C VAL A 673 16.30 4.70 6.99
N HIS A 674 15.46 5.08 7.95
CA HIS A 674 15.79 6.12 8.93
C HIS A 674 17.02 5.75 9.77
N ALA A 675 17.10 4.51 10.24
CA ALA A 675 18.25 4.03 11.00
C ALA A 675 19.55 4.06 10.18
N GLN A 676 19.53 3.63 8.91
CA GLN A 676 20.71 3.65 8.03
C GLN A 676 21.13 5.08 7.65
N LEU A 677 20.19 5.97 7.35
CA LEU A 677 20.49 7.38 7.06
C LEU A 677 21.14 8.06 8.28
N ALA A 678 20.55 7.88 9.47
CA ALA A 678 21.11 8.42 10.71
C ALA A 678 22.49 7.83 11.01
N ALA A 679 22.65 6.51 10.90
CA ALA A 679 23.91 5.83 11.16
C ALA A 679 25.03 6.27 10.21
N THR A 680 24.68 6.55 8.95
CA THR A 680 25.63 7.04 7.95
C THR A 680 26.14 8.44 8.30
N ALA A 681 25.24 9.37 8.66
CA ALA A 681 25.61 10.72 9.07
C ALA A 681 26.39 10.78 10.41
N LEU A 682 26.10 9.85 11.32
CA LEU A 682 26.73 9.75 12.64
C LEU A 682 27.98 8.84 12.66
N SER A 683 28.39 8.31 11.50
CA SER A 683 29.51 7.36 11.37
C SER A 683 29.43 6.15 12.32
N THR A 684 28.24 5.59 12.50
CA THR A 684 27.96 4.45 13.39
C THR A 684 27.24 3.32 12.64
N GLU A 685 26.69 2.34 13.37
CA GLU A 685 25.89 1.23 12.83
C GLU A 685 24.39 1.47 13.03
N ALA A 686 23.55 1.05 12.07
CA ALA A 686 22.08 1.17 12.18
C ALA A 686 21.50 0.53 13.46
N ALA A 687 22.12 -0.53 13.98
CA ALA A 687 21.70 -1.18 15.22
C ALA A 687 21.87 -0.30 16.48
N LYS A 688 22.69 0.77 16.40
CA LYS A 688 22.91 1.76 17.47
C LYS A 688 21.90 2.91 17.41
N VAL A 689 20.98 2.93 16.45
CA VAL A 689 19.95 3.95 16.30
C VAL A 689 18.57 3.36 16.61
N ALA A 690 18.02 3.73 17.76
CA ALA A 690 16.66 3.37 18.14
C ALA A 690 15.66 4.35 17.54
N VAL A 691 14.77 3.89 16.66
CA VAL A 691 13.73 4.71 16.04
C VAL A 691 12.42 4.62 16.83
N ARG A 692 11.92 5.74 17.32
CA ARG A 692 10.55 5.90 17.83
C ARG A 692 9.74 6.65 16.80
N GLN A 693 8.51 6.20 16.54
CA GLN A 693 7.77 6.75 15.42
C GLN A 693 6.27 6.64 15.53
N SER A 694 5.58 7.33 14.61
CA SER A 694 4.15 7.18 14.34
C SER A 694 3.26 7.62 15.52
N ASP A 695 3.76 8.57 16.30
CA ASP A 695 3.15 9.11 17.51
C ASP A 695 3.22 10.64 17.45
N THR A 696 2.06 11.28 17.60
CA THR A 696 1.93 12.73 17.41
C THR A 696 2.54 13.59 18.51
N ASP A 697 3.04 12.99 19.59
CA ASP A 697 3.73 13.69 20.69
C ASP A 697 5.26 13.64 20.56
N LEU A 698 5.78 12.81 19.65
CA LEU A 698 7.23 12.66 19.49
C LEU A 698 7.88 13.84 18.75
N VAL A 699 7.19 14.37 17.75
CA VAL A 699 7.65 15.44 16.87
C VAL A 699 6.50 16.38 16.53
N GLU A 700 6.83 17.56 16.00
CA GLU A 700 5.81 18.59 15.69
C GLU A 700 4.80 18.12 14.64
N HIS A 701 5.29 17.55 13.52
CA HIS A 701 4.43 17.20 12.39
C HIS A 701 5.09 16.18 11.45
N ASP A 702 4.26 15.35 10.83
CA ASP A 702 4.59 14.54 9.65
C ASP A 702 3.31 14.38 8.83
N THR A 703 3.34 14.76 7.56
CA THR A 703 2.18 14.63 6.66
C THR A 703 1.74 13.16 6.52
N GLY A 704 2.65 12.20 6.65
CA GLY A 704 2.38 10.77 6.64
C GLY A 704 3.04 10.03 5.48
N ALA A 705 2.91 8.70 5.51
CA ALA A 705 3.62 7.80 4.60
C ALA A 705 2.78 7.41 3.36
N PHE A 706 2.55 8.38 2.47
CA PHE A 706 1.94 8.23 1.14
C PHE A 706 2.66 9.08 0.10
N GLY A 707 2.30 8.96 -1.19
CA GLY A 707 2.96 9.70 -2.28
C GLY A 707 4.46 9.40 -2.36
N SER A 708 4.84 8.20 -1.95
CA SER A 708 6.22 7.71 -1.86
C SER A 708 7.18 8.61 -1.02
N ALA A 709 6.64 9.41 -0.09
CA ALA A 709 7.38 10.43 0.66
C ALA A 709 8.27 9.93 1.81
N GLY A 710 8.07 8.70 2.31
CA GLY A 710 8.77 8.21 3.52
C GLY A 710 10.30 8.32 3.46
N THR A 711 10.90 7.94 2.33
CA THR A 711 12.36 8.09 2.13
C THR A 711 12.74 9.52 1.80
N VAL A 712 12.06 10.15 0.85
CA VAL A 712 12.53 11.42 0.24
C VAL A 712 12.12 12.68 1.01
N VAL A 713 11.18 12.56 1.95
CA VAL A 713 10.74 13.65 2.84
C VAL A 713 11.15 13.37 4.28
N ALA A 714 10.57 12.35 4.91
CA ALA A 714 10.89 12.02 6.29
C ALA A 714 12.36 11.57 6.45
N GLY A 715 12.89 10.80 5.49
CA GLY A 715 14.30 10.41 5.47
C GLY A 715 15.26 11.61 5.37
N LYS A 716 14.91 12.65 4.60
CA LYS A 716 15.69 13.90 4.58
C LYS A 716 15.66 14.65 5.90
N ALA A 717 14.49 14.74 6.53
CA ALA A 717 14.37 15.35 7.86
C ALA A 717 15.24 14.59 8.88
N THR A 718 15.25 13.25 8.85
CA THR A 718 16.15 12.43 9.66
C THR A 718 17.63 12.68 9.35
N LEU A 719 18.00 12.72 8.07
CA LEU A 719 19.38 12.97 7.65
C LEU A 719 19.87 14.34 8.14
N ALA A 720 19.08 15.40 7.95
CA ALA A 720 19.41 16.74 8.41
C ALA A 720 19.59 16.81 9.94
N ALA A 721 18.71 16.16 10.70
CA ALA A 721 18.85 16.06 12.16
C ALA A 721 20.11 15.31 12.58
N ALA A 722 20.46 14.23 11.87
CA ALA A 722 21.65 13.43 12.15
C ALA A 722 22.96 14.18 11.83
N GLU A 723 23.01 14.90 10.70
CA GLU A 723 24.16 15.70 10.30
C GLU A 723 24.42 16.85 11.29
N GLU A 724 23.37 17.54 11.73
CA GLU A 724 23.47 18.59 12.75
C GLU A 724 23.91 18.02 14.11
N LEU A 725 23.37 16.86 14.51
CA LEU A 725 23.82 16.18 15.73
C LEU A 725 25.32 15.82 15.66
N ALA A 726 25.78 15.35 14.51
CA ALA A 726 27.20 15.04 14.28
C ALA A 726 28.09 16.27 14.44
N VAL A 727 27.64 17.45 13.99
CA VAL A 727 28.34 18.73 14.21
C VAL A 727 28.40 19.07 15.71
N ARG A 728 27.27 18.95 16.43
CA ARG A 728 27.20 19.27 17.87
C ARG A 728 28.10 18.36 18.72
N ILE A 729 28.10 17.06 18.44
CA ILE A 729 28.95 16.10 19.16
C ILE A 729 30.44 16.43 18.95
N ARG A 730 30.86 16.69 17.70
CA ARG A 730 32.25 17.07 17.40
C ARG A 730 32.64 18.38 18.06
N ALA A 731 31.77 19.38 18.05
CA ALA A 731 32.01 20.68 18.69
C ALA A 731 32.15 20.54 20.21
N PHE A 732 31.29 19.73 20.84
CA PHE A 732 31.34 19.49 22.28
C PHE A 732 32.61 18.72 22.68
N ALA A 733 32.95 17.66 21.93
CA ALA A 733 34.20 16.91 22.13
C ALA A 733 35.44 17.80 21.97
N ALA A 734 35.45 18.69 20.97
CA ALA A 734 36.53 19.64 20.77
C ALA A 734 36.67 20.63 21.94
N GLY A 735 35.56 21.08 22.51
CA GLY A 735 35.53 21.91 23.72
C GLY A 735 36.16 21.20 24.93
N ILE A 736 35.81 19.94 25.17
CA ILE A 736 36.41 19.14 26.26
C ILE A 736 37.91 18.94 26.03
N ARG A 737 38.31 18.68 24.78
CA ARG A 737 39.70 18.42 24.40
C ARG A 737 40.53 19.67 24.14
N GLN A 738 39.94 20.85 24.21
CA GLN A 738 40.58 22.15 23.93
C GLN A 738 41.27 22.17 22.55
N THR A 739 40.60 21.59 21.54
CA THR A 739 41.07 21.55 20.14
C THR A 739 40.03 22.14 19.18
N GLN A 740 40.32 22.14 17.88
CA GLN A 740 39.42 22.58 16.81
C GLN A 740 38.41 21.47 16.48
N ALA A 741 37.14 21.84 16.24
CA ALA A 741 36.10 20.88 15.85
C ALA A 741 36.43 20.13 14.55
N SER A 742 37.18 20.76 13.64
CA SER A 742 37.67 20.13 12.40
C SER A 742 38.69 19.02 12.64
N ALA A 743 39.30 18.96 13.83
CA ALA A 743 40.22 17.91 14.24
C ALA A 743 39.53 16.76 15.00
N CYS A 744 38.22 16.84 15.21
CA CYS A 744 37.40 15.81 15.84
C CYS A 744 36.56 15.09 14.78
N VAL A 745 36.69 13.75 14.71
CA VAL A 745 35.97 12.91 13.74
C VAL A 745 35.16 11.85 14.48
N LEU A 746 33.90 11.68 14.10
CA LEU A 746 33.09 10.56 14.61
C LEU A 746 33.61 9.24 14.04
N ALA A 747 33.83 8.26 14.90
CA ALA A 747 34.33 6.94 14.54
C ALA A 747 33.67 5.88 15.43
N GLY A 748 32.58 5.28 14.95
CA GLY A 748 31.90 4.19 15.63
C GLY A 748 31.24 4.64 16.94
N ASP A 749 31.81 4.22 18.07
CA ASP A 749 31.35 4.51 19.43
C ASP A 749 32.14 5.63 20.11
N ALA A 750 32.95 6.38 19.36
CA ALA A 750 33.79 7.44 19.88
C ALA A 750 33.93 8.65 18.93
N VAL A 751 34.46 9.75 19.47
CA VAL A 751 35.01 10.87 18.70
C VAL A 751 36.52 10.85 18.82
N VAL A 752 37.23 10.81 17.71
CA VAL A 752 38.69 10.92 17.66
C VAL A 752 39.07 12.39 17.50
N CYS A 753 39.62 13.00 18.53
CA CYS A 753 40.11 14.39 18.54
C CYS A 753 41.65 14.38 18.62
N ASP A 754 42.34 14.87 17.59
CA ASP A 754 43.81 14.87 17.49
C ASP A 754 44.44 13.50 17.79
N GLY A 755 43.83 12.43 17.26
CA GLY A 755 44.28 11.05 17.47
C GLY A 755 43.95 10.46 18.85
N THR A 756 43.33 11.24 19.76
CA THR A 756 42.81 10.73 21.03
C THR A 756 41.35 10.34 20.87
N SER A 757 41.02 9.09 21.18
CA SER A 757 39.63 8.62 21.18
C SER A 757 38.91 9.02 22.47
N VAL A 758 37.72 9.61 22.34
CA VAL A 758 36.80 9.92 23.45
C VAL A 758 35.50 9.14 23.24
N PRO A 759 35.18 8.16 24.10
CA PRO A 759 33.94 7.39 23.99
C PRO A 759 32.68 8.28 24.00
N LEU A 760 31.68 7.94 23.20
CA LEU A 760 30.41 8.67 23.14
C LEU A 760 29.68 8.68 24.48
N ALA A 761 29.75 7.59 25.26
CA ALA A 761 29.16 7.53 26.59
C ALA A 761 29.81 8.54 27.56
N GLU A 762 31.12 8.73 27.48
CA GLU A 762 31.83 9.75 28.27
C GLU A 762 31.42 11.16 27.84
N LEU A 763 31.25 11.40 26.53
CA LEU A 763 30.76 12.67 26.01
C LEU A 763 29.32 12.95 26.44
N ALA A 764 28.44 11.94 26.43
CA ALA A 764 27.07 12.06 26.88
C ALA A 764 27.01 12.43 28.37
N GLN A 765 27.83 11.78 29.20
CA GLN A 765 27.94 12.10 30.62
C GLN A 765 28.48 13.53 30.84
N ALA A 766 29.56 13.90 30.15
CA ALA A 766 30.14 15.24 30.28
C ALA A 766 29.18 16.34 29.81
N ALA A 767 28.37 16.07 28.78
CA ALA A 767 27.31 16.99 28.34
C ALA A 767 26.22 17.14 29.40
N ALA A 768 25.76 16.03 30.00
CA ALA A 768 24.80 16.06 31.08
C ALA A 768 25.32 16.84 32.30
N ASP A 769 26.59 16.64 32.70
CA ASP A 769 27.23 17.36 33.79
C ASP A 769 27.34 18.87 33.52
N ALA A 770 27.45 19.25 32.25
CA ALA A 770 27.46 20.65 31.80
C ALA A 770 26.05 21.23 31.57
N GLY A 771 24.98 20.47 31.78
CA GLY A 771 23.61 20.90 31.49
C GLY A 771 23.31 21.07 29.99
N VAL A 772 24.05 20.38 29.12
CA VAL A 772 23.93 20.43 27.66
C VAL A 772 23.25 19.15 27.16
N GLU A 773 22.15 19.29 26.40
CA GLU A 773 21.56 18.16 25.67
C GLU A 773 22.21 18.04 24.29
N LEU A 774 22.86 16.91 24.01
CA LEU A 774 23.36 16.57 22.67
C LEU A 774 22.20 16.04 21.82
N ALA A 775 21.38 16.96 21.34
CA ALA A 775 20.25 16.70 20.44
C ALA A 775 20.23 17.69 19.26
N ALA A 776 19.55 17.31 18.19
CA ALA A 776 19.33 18.13 17.00
C ALA A 776 17.99 17.81 16.33
N GLU A 777 17.52 18.72 15.50
CA GLU A 777 16.26 18.63 14.76
C GLU A 777 16.50 18.83 13.27
N GLY A 778 15.62 18.24 12.45
CA GLY A 778 15.66 18.33 11.01
C GLY A 778 14.26 18.40 10.44
N ARG A 779 14.10 19.23 9.41
CA ARG A 779 12.80 19.49 8.77
C ARG A 779 12.97 19.45 7.25
N TRP A 780 11.98 18.94 6.54
CA TRP A 780 11.93 18.99 5.08
C TRP A 780 10.48 19.19 4.60
N GLY A 781 10.29 20.03 3.57
CA GLY A 781 8.97 20.43 3.06
C GLY A 781 8.53 19.78 1.75
N GLY A 782 9.33 18.85 1.22
CA GLY A 782 8.94 18.06 0.04
C GLY A 782 9.19 18.73 -1.31
N THR A 783 9.89 19.87 -1.37
CA THR A 783 10.20 20.60 -2.61
C THR A 783 11.66 21.06 -2.64
N PRO A 784 12.36 21.07 -3.80
CA PRO A 784 11.92 20.56 -5.11
C PRO A 784 11.78 19.02 -5.13
N ARG A 785 11.02 18.53 -6.11
CA ARG A 785 10.64 17.13 -6.33
C ARG A 785 11.47 16.52 -7.46
N SER A 786 11.76 15.22 -7.34
CA SER A 786 12.42 14.45 -8.41
C SER A 786 11.42 13.55 -9.12
N VAL A 787 11.89 12.83 -10.15
CA VAL A 787 11.13 11.81 -10.87
C VAL A 787 11.79 10.45 -10.77
N ALA A 788 10.96 9.41 -10.64
CA ALA A 788 11.36 8.01 -10.72
C ALA A 788 10.85 7.35 -11.99
N PHE A 789 11.64 6.42 -12.53
CA PHE A 789 11.31 5.68 -13.75
C PHE A 789 11.29 4.18 -13.50
N ASN A 790 10.32 3.50 -14.13
CA ASN A 790 10.27 2.05 -14.12
C ASN A 790 9.94 1.55 -15.53
N VAL A 791 10.54 0.44 -15.90
CA VAL A 791 10.21 -0.30 -17.12
C VAL A 791 9.93 -1.74 -16.73
N HIS A 792 8.82 -2.29 -17.21
CA HIS A 792 8.46 -3.68 -16.98
C HIS A 792 8.32 -4.41 -18.31
N GLY A 793 8.76 -5.66 -18.34
CA GLY A 793 8.68 -6.54 -19.51
C GLY A 793 8.23 -7.93 -19.14
N PHE A 794 7.40 -8.52 -20.01
CA PHE A 794 6.90 -9.88 -19.86
C PHE A 794 7.23 -10.74 -21.08
N ARG A 795 7.46 -12.03 -20.82
CA ARG A 795 7.22 -13.12 -21.78
C ARG A 795 6.03 -13.93 -21.28
N VAL A 796 5.06 -14.17 -22.14
CA VAL A 796 3.86 -14.95 -21.80
C VAL A 796 3.60 -16.06 -22.80
N ALA A 797 2.82 -17.05 -22.37
CA ALA A 797 2.18 -18.01 -23.25
C ALA A 797 0.66 -18.05 -22.97
N VAL A 798 -0.15 -18.00 -24.03
CA VAL A 798 -1.61 -18.03 -23.96
C VAL A 798 -2.10 -19.30 -24.64
N ASN A 799 -2.86 -20.12 -23.92
CA ASN A 799 -3.48 -21.31 -24.48
C ASN A 799 -4.74 -20.94 -25.26
N ARG A 800 -4.72 -21.13 -26.58
CA ARG A 800 -5.84 -20.74 -27.45
C ARG A 800 -7.13 -21.53 -27.22
N GLY A 801 -7.04 -22.77 -26.72
CA GLY A 801 -8.21 -23.61 -26.45
C GLY A 801 -8.93 -23.31 -25.14
N THR A 802 -8.26 -22.66 -24.19
CA THR A 802 -8.78 -22.49 -22.82
C THR A 802 -8.64 -21.09 -22.23
N GLY A 803 -7.95 -20.17 -22.90
CA GLY A 803 -7.63 -18.83 -22.40
C GLY A 803 -6.60 -18.82 -21.25
N GLU A 804 -6.02 -19.97 -20.88
CA GLU A 804 -5.02 -20.05 -19.81
C GLU A 804 -3.77 -19.24 -20.16
N LEU A 805 -3.32 -18.41 -19.22
CA LEU A 805 -2.13 -17.58 -19.34
C LEU A 805 -1.01 -18.14 -18.45
N LYS A 806 0.19 -18.27 -19.00
CA LYS A 806 1.42 -18.55 -18.26
C LYS A 806 2.37 -17.37 -18.40
N ILE A 807 2.82 -16.83 -17.27
CA ILE A 807 3.90 -15.86 -17.25
C ILE A 807 5.23 -16.62 -17.26
N LEU A 808 5.92 -16.61 -18.39
CA LEU A 808 7.20 -17.32 -18.57
C LEU A 808 8.35 -16.52 -17.96
N GLN A 809 8.27 -15.19 -18.05
CA GLN A 809 9.28 -14.30 -17.50
C GLN A 809 8.63 -12.98 -17.11
N SER A 810 9.02 -12.44 -15.96
CA SER A 810 8.62 -11.14 -15.42
C SER A 810 9.89 -10.37 -15.07
N VAL A 811 10.09 -9.19 -15.66
CA VAL A 811 11.29 -8.38 -15.46
C VAL A 811 10.91 -6.94 -15.19
N GLN A 812 11.49 -6.33 -14.16
CA GLN A 812 11.40 -4.90 -13.92
C GLN A 812 12.78 -4.27 -13.74
N ALA A 813 12.99 -3.14 -14.39
CA ALA A 813 14.09 -2.24 -14.09
C ALA A 813 13.56 -0.95 -13.46
N ALA A 814 14.27 -0.43 -12.47
CA ALA A 814 13.88 0.74 -11.71
C ALA A 814 15.02 1.75 -11.58
N ASP A 815 14.74 3.03 -11.85
CA ASP A 815 15.61 4.15 -11.53
C ASP A 815 15.34 4.58 -10.09
N ALA A 816 15.99 3.88 -9.15
CA ALA A 816 15.84 4.08 -7.72
C ALA A 816 16.83 5.09 -7.13
N GLY A 817 17.67 5.72 -7.96
CA GLY A 817 18.85 6.42 -7.44
C GLY A 817 19.77 5.47 -6.68
N VAL A 818 20.32 5.98 -5.58
CA VAL A 818 21.05 5.19 -4.59
C VAL A 818 20.08 4.29 -3.81
N VAL A 819 20.38 2.99 -3.76
CA VAL A 819 19.51 2.01 -3.10
C VAL A 819 19.90 1.90 -1.63
N VAL A 820 19.11 2.51 -0.73
CA VAL A 820 19.44 2.55 0.70
C VAL A 820 19.52 1.15 1.33
N ASN A 821 18.54 0.29 1.04
CA ASN A 821 18.50 -1.09 1.50
C ASN A 821 18.10 -2.01 0.33
N PRO A 822 19.02 -2.79 -0.25
CA PRO A 822 18.77 -3.58 -1.45
C PRO A 822 17.64 -4.60 -1.33
N ARG A 823 17.56 -5.30 -0.19
CA ARG A 823 16.56 -6.35 0.04
C ARG A 823 15.16 -5.76 0.24
N GLN A 824 15.05 -4.67 1.00
CA GLN A 824 13.76 -4.00 1.21
C GLN A 824 13.25 -3.33 -0.07
N CYS A 825 14.11 -2.60 -0.79
CA CYS A 825 13.74 -1.95 -2.05
C CYS A 825 13.26 -2.99 -3.09
N ARG A 826 13.99 -4.11 -3.21
CA ARG A 826 13.55 -5.23 -4.04
C ARG A 826 12.21 -5.81 -3.58
N GLY A 827 12.02 -6.02 -2.29
CA GLY A 827 10.75 -6.51 -1.74
C GLY A 827 9.58 -5.58 -2.04
N GLN A 828 9.78 -4.27 -1.95
CA GLN A 828 8.77 -3.27 -2.32
C GLN A 828 8.38 -3.37 -3.81
N ILE A 829 9.38 -3.53 -4.69
CA ILE A 829 9.17 -3.74 -6.12
C ILE A 829 8.38 -5.03 -6.38
N GLU A 830 8.83 -6.16 -5.83
CA GLU A 830 8.18 -7.47 -6.00
C GLU A 830 6.74 -7.48 -5.46
N GLY A 831 6.49 -6.80 -4.34
CA GLY A 831 5.15 -6.55 -3.83
C GLY A 831 4.28 -5.75 -4.78
N GLY A 832 4.84 -4.69 -5.38
CA GLY A 832 4.15 -3.86 -6.37
C GLY A 832 3.77 -4.64 -7.62
N ILE A 833 4.70 -5.47 -8.13
CA ILE A 833 4.45 -6.37 -9.26
C ILE A 833 3.32 -7.35 -8.92
N ALA A 834 3.36 -8.00 -7.76
CA ALA A 834 2.34 -8.97 -7.36
C ALA A 834 0.94 -8.35 -7.26
N GLN A 835 0.83 -7.16 -6.66
CA GLN A 835 -0.43 -6.42 -6.61
C GLN A 835 -0.93 -6.03 -8.00
N ALA A 836 -0.03 -5.60 -8.90
CA ALA A 836 -0.39 -5.18 -10.24
C ALA A 836 -0.77 -6.36 -11.16
N ILE A 837 -0.14 -7.52 -11.01
CA ILE A 837 -0.57 -8.77 -11.67
C ILE A 837 -1.99 -9.12 -11.21
N GLY A 838 -2.29 -8.98 -9.92
CA GLY A 838 -3.63 -9.14 -9.38
C GLY A 838 -4.66 -8.23 -10.05
N ALA A 839 -4.40 -6.94 -10.07
CA ALA A 839 -5.25 -5.97 -10.77
C ALA A 839 -5.35 -6.23 -12.29
N ALA A 840 -4.30 -6.75 -12.92
CA ALA A 840 -4.31 -7.01 -14.36
C ALA A 840 -5.11 -8.26 -14.74
N LEU A 841 -5.15 -9.30 -13.90
CA LEU A 841 -5.68 -10.63 -14.28
C LEU A 841 -6.87 -11.13 -13.46
N TYR A 842 -7.01 -10.73 -12.19
CA TYR A 842 -7.87 -11.46 -11.24
C TYR A 842 -8.79 -10.57 -10.40
N GLU A 843 -8.27 -9.47 -9.88
CA GLU A 843 -8.91 -8.73 -8.81
C GLU A 843 -10.00 -7.79 -9.32
N GLU A 844 -11.21 -7.94 -8.82
CA GLU A 844 -12.34 -7.07 -9.15
C GLU A 844 -13.31 -6.97 -7.96
N VAL A 845 -13.61 -5.75 -7.53
CA VAL A 845 -14.74 -5.49 -6.63
C VAL A 845 -15.98 -5.32 -7.51
N ALA A 846 -16.73 -6.40 -7.67
CA ALA A 846 -17.93 -6.38 -8.50
C ALA A 846 -19.06 -5.65 -7.76
N VAL A 847 -19.69 -4.71 -8.46
CA VAL A 847 -20.85 -3.95 -7.99
C VAL A 847 -22.00 -4.24 -8.95
N ASP A 848 -23.15 -4.66 -8.43
CA ASP A 848 -24.33 -4.94 -9.25
C ASP A 848 -25.10 -3.67 -9.62
N ASP A 849 -26.15 -3.83 -10.44
CA ASP A 849 -27.01 -2.75 -10.94
C ASP A 849 -27.85 -2.06 -9.84
N ALA A 850 -27.76 -2.53 -8.59
CA ALA A 850 -28.39 -1.92 -7.41
C ALA A 850 -27.36 -1.30 -6.45
N GLY A 851 -26.10 -1.17 -6.88
CA GLY A 851 -25.00 -0.58 -6.11
C GLY A 851 -24.46 -1.49 -5.00
N ARG A 852 -24.79 -2.79 -4.99
CA ARG A 852 -24.31 -3.73 -3.97
C ARG A 852 -23.00 -4.35 -4.43
N VAL A 853 -22.02 -4.37 -3.52
CA VAL A 853 -20.79 -5.16 -3.70
C VAL A 853 -21.11 -6.65 -3.56
N THR A 854 -20.83 -7.45 -4.60
CA THR A 854 -21.12 -8.90 -4.61
C THR A 854 -19.91 -9.77 -4.33
N THR A 855 -18.70 -9.24 -4.46
CA THR A 855 -17.43 -9.89 -4.07
C THR A 855 -16.99 -9.39 -2.70
N ASP A 856 -17.81 -9.67 -1.68
CA ASP A 856 -17.69 -9.06 -0.34
C ASP A 856 -16.84 -9.87 0.65
N ILE A 857 -16.27 -10.99 0.21
CA ILE A 857 -15.36 -11.84 0.97
C ILE A 857 -14.20 -12.34 0.10
N LEU A 858 -13.08 -12.72 0.74
CA LEU A 858 -11.88 -13.20 0.02
C LEU A 858 -12.12 -14.48 -0.80
N ARG A 859 -13.12 -15.29 -0.43
CA ARG A 859 -13.48 -16.49 -1.21
C ARG A 859 -14.09 -16.16 -2.58
N GLN A 860 -14.69 -14.99 -2.71
CA GLN A 860 -15.30 -14.50 -3.96
C GLN A 860 -14.38 -13.50 -4.68
N TYR A 861 -13.40 -12.93 -3.97
CA TYR A 861 -12.43 -11.98 -4.50
C TYR A 861 -11.06 -12.64 -4.67
N HIS A 862 -10.62 -12.86 -5.91
CA HIS A 862 -9.35 -13.52 -6.20
C HIS A 862 -8.15 -12.60 -5.97
N ILE A 863 -7.75 -12.46 -4.71
CA ILE A 863 -6.44 -11.91 -4.33
C ILE A 863 -5.31 -12.86 -4.79
N PRO A 864 -4.22 -12.35 -5.40
CA PRO A 864 -3.08 -13.17 -5.80
C PRO A 864 -2.55 -14.06 -4.67
N THR A 865 -2.60 -15.36 -4.91
CA THR A 865 -1.99 -16.39 -4.06
C THR A 865 -0.55 -16.65 -4.50
N PHE A 866 0.16 -17.49 -3.75
CA PHE A 866 1.52 -17.90 -4.12
C PHE A 866 1.58 -18.48 -5.55
N ALA A 867 0.55 -19.22 -5.98
CA ALA A 867 0.50 -19.84 -7.31
C ALA A 867 0.35 -18.84 -8.46
N ASP A 868 -0.20 -17.65 -8.18
CA ASP A 868 -0.57 -16.67 -9.19
C ASP A 868 0.57 -15.70 -9.53
N VAL A 869 1.60 -15.64 -8.67
CA VAL A 869 2.68 -14.65 -8.74
C VAL A 869 4.00 -15.33 -9.13
N PRO A 870 4.57 -15.03 -10.30
CA PRO A 870 5.86 -15.57 -10.70
C PRO A 870 7.00 -14.85 -9.97
N ARG A 871 8.15 -15.52 -9.85
CA ARG A 871 9.39 -14.86 -9.44
C ARG A 871 9.76 -13.82 -10.50
N SER A 872 9.94 -12.56 -10.07
CA SER A 872 10.30 -11.46 -10.95
C SER A 872 11.79 -11.12 -10.86
N GLU A 873 12.42 -10.82 -11.99
CA GLU A 873 13.78 -10.28 -12.04
C GLU A 873 13.73 -8.76 -11.80
N VAL A 874 14.50 -8.25 -10.84
CA VAL A 874 14.57 -6.82 -10.52
C VAL A 874 15.99 -6.30 -10.72
N TYR A 875 16.10 -5.24 -11.53
CA TYR A 875 17.32 -4.53 -11.87
C TYR A 875 17.21 -3.05 -11.48
N PHE A 876 18.34 -2.42 -11.17
CA PHE A 876 18.40 -1.01 -10.82
C PHE A 876 19.25 -0.26 -11.84
N ALA A 877 18.80 0.93 -12.25
CA ALA A 877 19.66 1.85 -13.00
C ALA A 877 20.80 2.36 -12.11
N ASP A 878 21.94 2.65 -12.70
CA ASP A 878 23.09 3.22 -12.00
C ASP A 878 22.99 4.74 -12.02
N THR A 879 22.25 5.30 -11.07
CA THR A 879 22.04 6.76 -10.96
C THR A 879 22.20 7.22 -9.51
N ASN A 880 22.49 8.52 -9.34
CA ASN A 880 22.57 9.17 -8.04
C ASN A 880 21.77 10.47 -8.10
N ASP A 881 20.64 10.51 -7.39
CA ASP A 881 19.69 11.61 -7.43
C ASP A 881 20.14 12.80 -6.58
N LYS A 882 20.39 13.95 -7.20
CA LYS A 882 20.85 15.16 -6.49
C LYS A 882 19.82 15.74 -5.51
N LEU A 883 18.55 15.35 -5.61
CA LEU A 883 17.49 15.86 -4.75
C LEU A 883 17.25 14.93 -3.59
N GLY A 884 17.29 13.61 -3.75
CA GLY A 884 17.04 12.62 -2.71
C GLY A 884 18.09 12.59 -1.58
N PRO A 885 17.74 12.04 -0.40
CA PRO A 885 18.71 11.87 0.69
C PRO A 885 19.81 10.90 0.25
N LEU A 886 21.06 11.37 0.26
CA LEU A 886 22.24 10.60 -0.16
C LEU A 886 22.08 9.92 -1.53
N GLY A 887 21.34 10.54 -2.47
CA GLY A 887 21.18 10.03 -3.82
C GLY A 887 19.94 9.17 -4.07
N ALA A 888 19.13 8.87 -3.06
CA ALA A 888 18.03 7.90 -3.15
C ALA A 888 16.73 8.47 -3.75
N LYS A 889 16.06 7.71 -4.62
CA LYS A 889 14.68 7.98 -5.08
C LYS A 889 13.67 7.09 -4.39
N SER A 890 12.40 7.45 -4.50
CA SER A 890 11.30 6.72 -3.88
C SER A 890 10.78 5.58 -4.75
N MET A 891 10.59 4.37 -4.20
CA MET A 891 10.20 3.15 -4.96
C MET A 891 8.90 2.49 -4.47
N SER A 892 8.09 3.21 -3.67
CA SER A 892 6.89 2.62 -3.09
C SER A 892 5.76 2.47 -4.09
N GLU A 893 5.46 3.44 -4.97
CA GLU A 893 4.31 3.33 -5.88
C GLU A 893 4.69 3.01 -7.33
N SER A 894 5.81 3.57 -7.77
CA SER A 894 6.33 3.48 -9.13
C SER A 894 6.36 2.06 -9.73
N PRO A 895 6.69 0.99 -8.98
CA PRO A 895 6.80 -0.35 -9.58
C PRO A 895 5.46 -0.96 -10.00
N PHE A 896 4.34 -0.47 -9.47
CA PHE A 896 3.00 -0.97 -9.83
C PHE A 896 2.61 -0.56 -11.26
N ASN A 897 2.98 0.65 -11.67
CA ASN A 897 2.40 1.36 -12.82
C ASN A 897 2.60 0.68 -14.20
N PRO A 898 3.79 0.17 -14.56
CA PRO A 898 4.03 -0.36 -15.91
C PRO A 898 3.58 -1.83 -16.08
N VAL A 899 3.12 -2.51 -15.02
CA VAL A 899 2.94 -3.97 -15.06
C VAL A 899 1.73 -4.38 -15.90
N ALA A 900 0.55 -3.82 -15.63
CA ALA A 900 -0.67 -4.14 -16.38
C ALA A 900 -0.54 -3.89 -17.90
N PRO A 901 -0.04 -2.72 -18.37
CA PRO A 901 0.17 -2.52 -19.80
C PRO A 901 1.24 -3.43 -20.41
N ALA A 902 2.36 -3.69 -19.72
CA ALA A 902 3.37 -4.62 -20.24
C ALA A 902 2.77 -6.02 -20.46
N LEU A 903 1.92 -6.47 -19.54
CA LEU A 903 1.25 -7.75 -19.64
C LEU A 903 0.22 -7.77 -20.78
N ALA A 904 -0.58 -6.72 -20.90
CA ALA A 904 -1.55 -6.57 -22.00
C ALA A 904 -0.85 -6.54 -23.38
N ASN A 905 0.30 -5.85 -23.48
CA ASN A 905 1.13 -5.82 -24.69
C ASN A 905 1.68 -7.22 -25.02
N ALA A 906 2.13 -7.99 -24.01
CA ALA A 906 2.63 -9.34 -24.23
C ALA A 906 1.52 -10.30 -24.71
N ILE A 907 0.31 -10.18 -24.15
CA ILE A 907 -0.87 -10.94 -24.59
C ILE A 907 -1.28 -10.54 -26.01
N ARG A 908 -1.28 -9.24 -26.33
CA ARG A 908 -1.56 -8.72 -27.67
C ARG A 908 -0.53 -9.21 -28.70
N ASN A 909 0.74 -9.24 -28.34
CA ASN A 909 1.80 -9.76 -29.19
C ASN A 909 1.64 -11.26 -29.44
N ALA A 910 1.30 -12.03 -28.40
CA ALA A 910 1.05 -13.47 -28.50
C ALA A 910 -0.16 -13.80 -29.39
N THR A 911 -1.25 -13.06 -29.22
CA THR A 911 -2.57 -13.47 -29.71
C THR A 911 -3.07 -12.67 -30.92
N GLY A 912 -2.53 -11.48 -31.15
CA GLY A 912 -3.11 -10.52 -32.10
C GLY A 912 -4.33 -9.75 -31.57
N VAL A 913 -4.85 -10.10 -30.38
CA VAL A 913 -6.07 -9.50 -29.81
C VAL A 913 -5.71 -8.46 -28.74
N ARG A 914 -6.30 -7.25 -28.83
CA ARG A 914 -6.12 -6.19 -27.83
C ARG A 914 -7.24 -6.25 -26.80
N PHE A 915 -6.90 -6.68 -25.58
CA PHE A 915 -7.81 -6.59 -24.43
C PHE A 915 -7.73 -5.19 -23.82
N ALA A 916 -8.78 -4.38 -24.01
CA ALA A 916 -8.82 -2.99 -23.56
C ALA A 916 -9.52 -2.81 -22.19
N SER A 917 -9.95 -3.89 -21.53
CA SER A 917 -10.64 -3.85 -20.23
C SER A 917 -9.95 -4.79 -19.24
N LEU A 918 -9.58 -4.24 -18.08
CA LEU A 918 -9.07 -5.02 -16.95
C LEU A 918 -10.24 -5.47 -16.03
N PRO A 919 -10.13 -6.62 -15.35
CA PRO A 919 -9.03 -7.58 -15.45
C PRO A 919 -9.13 -8.39 -16.76
N ILE A 920 -7.98 -8.82 -17.29
CA ILE A 920 -7.83 -9.75 -18.43
C ILE A 920 -7.99 -11.18 -17.91
N ALA A 921 -9.17 -11.46 -17.36
CA ALA A 921 -9.50 -12.76 -16.78
C ALA A 921 -9.49 -13.88 -17.85
N ARG A 922 -9.24 -15.12 -17.41
CA ARG A 922 -9.10 -16.29 -18.30
C ARG A 922 -10.29 -16.46 -19.26
N ASP A 923 -11.50 -16.30 -18.75
CA ASP A 923 -12.74 -16.38 -19.51
C ASP A 923 -12.84 -15.27 -20.56
N LYS A 924 -12.48 -14.02 -20.20
CA LYS A 924 -12.38 -12.90 -21.15
C LYS A 924 -11.34 -13.18 -22.24
N VAL A 925 -10.18 -13.76 -21.89
CA VAL A 925 -9.17 -14.17 -22.88
C VAL A 925 -9.75 -15.20 -23.84
N TYR A 926 -10.35 -16.27 -23.31
CA TYR A 926 -10.95 -17.31 -24.14
C TYR A 926 -12.03 -16.76 -25.08
N LEU A 927 -12.94 -15.92 -24.58
CA LEU A 927 -14.01 -15.32 -25.37
C LEU A 927 -13.44 -14.39 -26.46
N GLY A 928 -12.46 -13.54 -26.14
CA GLY A 928 -11.82 -12.68 -27.12
C GLY A 928 -11.08 -13.47 -28.22
N LEU A 929 -10.39 -14.55 -27.86
CA LEU A 929 -9.77 -15.45 -28.85
C LEU A 929 -10.81 -16.17 -29.72
N LYS A 930 -11.95 -16.53 -29.15
CA LYS A 930 -13.04 -17.18 -29.87
C LYS A 930 -13.65 -16.23 -30.91
N GLU A 931 -13.91 -14.99 -30.52
CA GLU A 931 -14.41 -13.94 -31.41
C GLU A 931 -13.41 -13.64 -32.54
N ALA A 932 -12.11 -13.67 -32.25
CA ALA A 932 -11.05 -13.53 -33.25
C ALA A 932 -10.83 -14.78 -34.13
N GLY A 933 -11.57 -15.87 -33.92
CA GLY A 933 -11.43 -17.11 -34.69
C GLY A 933 -10.15 -17.90 -34.42
N LEU A 934 -9.52 -17.68 -33.25
CA LEU A 934 -8.23 -18.30 -32.86
C LEU A 934 -8.40 -19.56 -32.01
N VAL A 935 -9.60 -19.84 -31.51
CA VAL A 935 -9.92 -21.08 -30.79
C VAL A 935 -10.02 -22.23 -31.80
N PRO A 936 -9.30 -23.36 -31.62
CA PRO A 936 -9.43 -24.50 -32.51
C PRO A 936 -10.86 -25.04 -32.55
N ASN A 937 -11.36 -25.37 -33.75
CA ASN A 937 -12.60 -26.11 -33.88
C ASN A 937 -12.41 -27.49 -33.24
N LEU A 938 -13.17 -27.78 -32.18
CA LEU A 938 -13.32 -29.15 -31.67
C LEU A 938 -14.01 -29.97 -32.76
N GLN A 939 -13.25 -30.50 -33.72
CA GLN A 939 -13.72 -31.63 -34.51
C GLN A 939 -13.99 -32.74 -33.49
N ARG A 940 -15.27 -33.10 -33.31
CA ARG A 940 -15.64 -34.32 -32.59
C ARG A 940 -14.82 -35.43 -33.22
N SER A 941 -13.88 -36.00 -32.45
CA SER A 941 -13.25 -37.25 -32.82
C SER A 941 -14.37 -38.26 -32.95
N ALA A 942 -14.75 -38.58 -34.19
CA ALA A 942 -15.61 -39.70 -34.48
C ALA A 942 -14.75 -40.96 -34.42
N THR A 943 -14.47 -41.43 -33.21
CA THR A 943 -13.99 -42.80 -32.92
C THR A 943 -14.36 -43.15 -31.49
#